data_AF-A0A4R6K132-F1
#
_entry.id   AF-A0A4R6K132-F1
#
_cell.length_a   1.000
_cell.length_b   1.000
_cell.length_c   1.000
_cell.angle_alpha   90.00
_cell.angle_beta   90.00
_cell.angle_gamma   90.00
#
_symmetry.space_group_name_H-M   'P 1'
#
loop_
_entity.id
_entity.type
_entity.pdbx_description
1 polymer ?
#
loop_
_entity_poly.entity_id
_entity_poly.type
_entity_poly.pdbx_seq_one_letter_code
_entity_poly.pdbx_strand_id
1 'polypeptide(L)'
;MDTPRALPAPWLGGTPDLDIEALLRQLDADRSTGDRRDLALVLRYAAGRLADAESKILFARLPEHLLRAQLVLDIAIEWRIPTVERWAVAWLEAIGRPYLRTRWSSRSRDGRERRDRRTRDGDVTAVGRYGEGAVFGTARGVIASWSADGEIRTLACMPDGAQVLALASDGDRVVAVGEHCAVMTAGWPAGPSSPERRANLVAVAVADGVVGCGDEEGMIRRWHGGSGWSKPIAGHGAGRVVAVTLRVGAVVAVWEDGSVAALDEKRGAWVPEASLGGPVSAAAWDDAGERLAYIRTGERLIRVDGRPIRSQPGPRLLAWSADGRLASSGTNHRIAVGPVDGPLGRLGTEERTDAMVFVGRSSLVTAHRDHLVQWDLALSGSEDPALVNDPVSAIGLSGADPGGAAIGTESGRLIVHLGDGTASTATETRVPPTIKGIAPYGRGWLVATSRGAYEWNPGTPPRQFAAGLCNAVVTRLGRPVYARGPDVRYADGPRVTRMPATIARLRAAPDGTLAVQDVTGDLRIITEDGRERDMAAGADELIAAVPGGALALRRQPETEIVHWPAPHRPARLSAEPQQLVPWGTGEFVGAYERGTAVIHASPDGVTVVAASLSTSRQVAAYGNHLVAADGIRRTGYELRRPGRDSGDGRVLLTASTDGDAAVVRVAGGLPVRLDPAVVRTLRERAGQDTLQAQSEAVGLAGDLGDALWSAGLAAEFDRARGDDPERPVRLQLEFADGAPDWLADLPWELLHRQYAPLMWFAEPPATLVRVVPHEAAPIPAPATPRLLVMRDSDRALDPVGRAYEDIRRRTRSTTIRLVHGAPVRYPDDAQADLVHLWAHARPDGVRIGGVLHSNDAVADTLAAQGPRLVVLVGCSSAALARLLVTRGVEAVVGMRAKVYNRTVVPLVEGLTTAVVRGEPVDRAFAAALRQYVLTGQPGAAAVPVLYLRAGSSGVIFGGEPQ
;
A
#
# COMPACT_ATOMS: atom_id res chain seq x y z
N MET A 1 13.06 17.04 -37.98
CA MET A 1 13.05 16.32 -36.69
C MET A 1 11.81 15.46 -36.71
N ASP A 2 11.97 14.19 -37.10
CA ASP A 2 10.84 13.26 -37.23
C ASP A 2 10.30 12.90 -35.85
N THR A 3 8.98 12.99 -35.71
CA THR A 3 8.22 12.52 -34.56
C THR A 3 8.52 11.04 -34.30
N PRO A 4 8.70 10.60 -33.03
CA PRO A 4 8.81 9.18 -32.73
C PRO A 4 7.50 8.51 -33.17
N ARG A 5 7.57 7.69 -34.23
CA ARG A 5 6.41 6.96 -34.74
C ARG A 5 5.92 5.99 -33.66
N ALA A 6 4.74 6.27 -33.10
CA ALA A 6 4.04 5.42 -32.16
C ALA A 6 3.95 3.95 -32.67
N LEU A 7 3.90 3.01 -31.73
CA LEU A 7 3.63 1.60 -32.05
C LEU A 7 2.36 1.50 -32.93
N PRO A 8 2.32 0.60 -33.92
CA PRO A 8 1.13 0.43 -34.76
C PRO A 8 -0.07 0.08 -33.89
N ALA A 9 -1.26 0.61 -34.18
CA ALA A 9 -2.44 0.25 -33.40
C ALA A 9 -2.71 -1.27 -33.50
N PRO A 10 -3.08 -1.96 -32.40
CA PRO A 10 -3.36 -3.40 -32.42
C PRO A 10 -4.64 -3.80 -33.18
N TRP A 11 -5.31 -2.86 -33.86
CA TRP A 11 -6.49 -3.12 -34.69
C TRP A 11 -6.28 -2.52 -36.09
N LEU A 12 -6.43 -3.34 -37.13
CA LEU A 12 -6.52 -2.89 -38.52
C LEU A 12 -7.96 -3.12 -38.99
N GLY A 13 -8.64 -2.05 -39.41
CA GLY A 13 -9.92 -2.18 -40.13
C GLY A 13 -11.17 -2.58 -39.30
N GLY A 14 -11.14 -2.46 -37.98
CA GLY A 14 -12.33 -2.67 -37.13
C GLY A 14 -12.68 -4.14 -36.85
N THR A 15 -11.80 -5.09 -37.19
CA THR A 15 -11.94 -6.50 -36.82
C THR A 15 -11.10 -6.83 -35.58
N PRO A 16 -11.61 -7.63 -34.62
CA PRO A 16 -10.90 -8.01 -33.39
C PRO A 16 -9.78 -9.06 -33.60
N ASP A 17 -9.70 -9.67 -34.78
CA ASP A 17 -8.59 -10.54 -35.18
C ASP A 17 -7.45 -9.69 -35.77
N LEU A 18 -6.44 -9.42 -34.94
CA LEU A 18 -5.18 -8.84 -35.38
C LEU A 18 -4.40 -9.86 -36.22
N ASP A 19 -4.12 -9.54 -37.49
CA ASP A 19 -3.23 -10.33 -38.33
C ASP A 19 -1.78 -10.12 -37.87
N ILE A 20 -1.34 -10.98 -36.95
CA ILE A 20 0.01 -10.95 -36.36
C ILE A 20 1.08 -11.14 -37.44
N GLU A 21 0.83 -11.92 -38.49
CA GLU A 21 1.81 -12.16 -39.55
C GLU A 21 1.96 -10.93 -40.46
N ALA A 22 0.87 -10.21 -40.74
CA ALA A 22 0.93 -8.92 -41.41
C ALA A 22 1.63 -7.86 -40.53
N LEU A 23 1.33 -7.84 -39.22
CA LEU A 23 1.95 -6.91 -38.27
C LEU A 23 3.46 -7.18 -38.10
N LEU A 24 3.87 -8.44 -37.98
CA LEU A 24 5.28 -8.82 -37.91
C LEU A 24 6.02 -8.40 -39.19
N ARG A 25 5.44 -8.65 -40.37
CA ARG A 25 6.01 -8.16 -41.65
C ARG A 25 6.14 -6.63 -41.69
N GLN A 26 5.16 -5.90 -41.15
CA GLN A 26 5.22 -4.44 -41.05
C GLN A 26 6.31 -3.97 -40.08
N LEU A 27 6.44 -4.62 -38.92
CA LEU A 27 7.45 -4.31 -37.90
C LEU A 27 8.88 -4.66 -38.39
N ASP A 28 9.03 -5.74 -39.17
CA ASP A 28 10.31 -6.16 -39.75
C ASP A 28 10.78 -5.27 -40.91
N ALA A 29 9.83 -4.72 -41.69
CA ALA A 29 10.12 -3.80 -42.79
C ALA A 29 10.60 -2.41 -42.30
N ASP A 30 10.20 -1.98 -41.11
CA ASP A 30 10.51 -0.66 -40.55
C ASP A 30 11.49 -0.76 -39.36
N ARG A 31 12.81 -0.86 -39.65
CA ARG A 31 13.88 -1.16 -38.67
C ARG A 31 14.23 -0.04 -37.67
N SER A 32 13.39 0.99 -37.53
CA SER A 32 13.82 2.33 -37.09
C SER A 32 13.68 2.67 -35.59
N THR A 33 13.04 1.85 -34.73
CA THR A 33 12.88 2.15 -33.29
C THR A 33 12.99 0.93 -32.36
N GLY A 34 13.43 1.14 -31.11
CA GLY A 34 13.57 0.10 -30.08
C GLY A 34 12.24 -0.56 -29.72
N ASP A 35 11.20 0.24 -29.44
CA ASP A 35 9.88 -0.27 -29.05
C ASP A 35 9.24 -1.21 -30.10
N ARG A 36 9.47 -0.94 -31.40
CA ARG A 36 8.95 -1.79 -32.49
C ARG A 36 9.67 -3.14 -32.55
N ARG A 37 10.98 -3.18 -32.27
CA ARG A 37 11.75 -4.42 -32.19
C ARG A 37 11.30 -5.25 -31.00
N ASP A 38 11.07 -4.60 -29.88
CA ASP A 38 10.59 -5.25 -28.66
C ASP A 38 9.18 -5.85 -28.87
N LEU A 39 8.27 -5.09 -29.50
CA LEU A 39 6.95 -5.61 -29.86
C LEU A 39 7.04 -6.82 -30.81
N ALA A 40 7.90 -6.76 -31.84
CA ALA A 40 8.09 -7.87 -32.77
C ALA A 40 8.65 -9.13 -32.09
N LEU A 41 9.60 -8.95 -31.16
CA LEU A 41 10.19 -10.04 -30.38
C LEU A 41 9.14 -10.72 -29.50
N VAL A 42 8.35 -9.92 -28.77
CA VAL A 42 7.29 -10.42 -27.89
C VAL A 42 6.21 -11.15 -28.69
N LEU A 43 5.77 -10.62 -29.84
CA LEU A 43 4.78 -11.25 -30.71
C LEU A 43 5.24 -12.62 -31.24
N ARG A 44 6.50 -12.75 -31.66
CA ARG A 44 7.06 -14.03 -32.11
C ARG A 44 7.12 -15.06 -30.98
N TYR A 45 7.48 -14.62 -29.77
CA TYR A 45 7.56 -15.51 -28.61
C TYR A 45 6.17 -15.98 -28.15
N ALA A 46 5.17 -15.08 -28.20
CA ALA A 46 3.78 -15.43 -27.95
C ALA A 46 3.25 -16.46 -28.96
N ALA A 47 3.56 -16.29 -30.25
CA ALA A 47 3.18 -17.24 -31.31
C ALA A 47 3.82 -18.62 -31.10
N GLY A 48 5.10 -18.69 -30.72
CA GLY A 48 5.77 -19.94 -30.36
C GLY A 48 5.12 -20.66 -29.17
N ARG A 49 4.84 -19.92 -28.08
CA ARG A 49 4.14 -20.47 -26.90
C ARG A 49 2.74 -21.01 -27.23
N LEU A 50 2.06 -20.43 -28.21
CA LEU A 50 0.74 -20.90 -28.66
C LEU A 50 0.82 -22.14 -29.54
N ALA A 51 1.82 -22.23 -30.43
CA ALA A 51 2.05 -23.39 -31.29
C ALA A 51 2.40 -24.65 -30.48
N ASP A 52 3.11 -24.50 -29.37
CA ASP A 52 3.51 -25.58 -28.46
C ASP A 52 2.37 -26.04 -27.51
N ALA A 53 1.23 -25.35 -27.51
CA ALA A 53 0.09 -25.67 -26.64
C ALA A 53 -0.72 -26.86 -27.17
N GLU A 54 -0.21 -28.08 -26.98
CA GLU A 54 -0.77 -29.37 -27.46
C GLU A 54 -2.18 -29.78 -26.93
N SER A 55 -2.97 -28.92 -26.28
CA SER A 55 -4.34 -29.30 -25.89
C SER A 55 -5.39 -28.23 -26.15
N LYS A 56 -6.14 -28.44 -27.24
CA LYS A 56 -7.41 -27.75 -27.56
C LYS A 56 -8.54 -28.01 -26.54
N ILE A 57 -8.25 -28.46 -25.32
CA ILE A 57 -9.24 -28.88 -24.31
C ILE A 57 -9.34 -27.89 -23.14
N LEU A 58 -8.24 -27.26 -22.71
CA LEU A 58 -8.25 -26.25 -21.63
C LEU A 58 -8.58 -24.83 -22.13
N PHE A 59 -8.34 -24.56 -23.42
CA PHE A 59 -8.59 -23.27 -24.07
C PHE A 59 -9.74 -23.31 -25.09
N ALA A 60 -10.48 -24.42 -25.17
CA ALA A 60 -11.52 -24.70 -26.18
C ALA A 60 -12.64 -23.64 -26.30
N ARG A 61 -12.71 -22.69 -25.36
CA ARG A 61 -13.79 -21.70 -25.27
C ARG A 61 -13.34 -20.26 -25.41
N LEU A 62 -12.03 -20.00 -25.53
CA LEU A 62 -11.52 -18.64 -25.76
C LEU A 62 -11.04 -18.50 -27.21
N PRO A 63 -11.51 -17.48 -27.95
CA PRO A 63 -10.99 -17.15 -29.27
C PRO A 63 -9.46 -16.99 -29.26
N GLU A 64 -8.79 -17.47 -30.31
CA GLU A 64 -7.33 -17.53 -30.39
C GLU A 64 -6.66 -16.16 -30.24
N HIS A 65 -7.26 -15.10 -30.77
CA HIS A 65 -6.77 -13.73 -30.63
C HIS A 65 -6.73 -13.24 -29.17
N LEU A 66 -7.66 -13.69 -28.31
CA LEU A 66 -7.65 -13.34 -26.88
C LEU A 66 -6.47 -13.99 -26.16
N LEU A 67 -6.19 -15.25 -26.49
CA LEU A 67 -5.06 -15.99 -25.92
C LEU A 67 -3.73 -15.34 -26.35
N ARG A 68 -3.63 -14.93 -27.61
CA ARG A 68 -2.47 -14.22 -28.15
C ARG A 68 -2.26 -12.87 -27.46
N ALA A 69 -3.32 -12.08 -27.29
CA ALA A 69 -3.24 -10.79 -26.59
C ALA A 69 -2.79 -10.93 -25.13
N GLN A 70 -3.30 -11.94 -24.42
CA GLN A 70 -2.89 -12.24 -23.05
C GLN A 70 -1.42 -12.66 -22.97
N LEU A 71 -0.98 -13.57 -23.86
CA LEU A 71 0.43 -14.02 -23.88
C LEU A 71 1.39 -12.87 -24.15
N VAL A 72 1.03 -11.93 -25.04
CA VAL A 72 1.85 -10.74 -25.30
C VAL A 72 1.96 -9.85 -24.06
N LEU A 73 0.87 -9.67 -23.30
CA LEU A 73 0.91 -8.92 -22.04
C LEU A 73 1.81 -9.62 -21.01
N ASP A 74 1.64 -10.93 -20.82
CA ASP A 74 2.42 -11.71 -19.86
C ASP A 74 3.92 -11.62 -20.14
N ILE A 75 4.33 -11.77 -21.41
CA ILE A 75 5.74 -11.68 -21.83
C ILE A 75 6.27 -10.24 -21.69
N ALA A 76 5.47 -9.22 -22.03
CA ALA A 76 5.88 -7.83 -21.88
C ALA A 76 6.14 -7.44 -20.42
N ILE A 77 5.35 -7.98 -19.49
CA ILE A 77 5.55 -7.83 -18.04
C ILE A 77 6.78 -8.61 -17.59
N GLU A 78 6.90 -9.88 -17.99
CA GLU A 78 8.04 -10.77 -17.69
C GLU A 78 9.36 -10.10 -18.05
N TRP A 79 9.40 -9.44 -19.21
CA TRP A 79 10.60 -8.81 -19.75
C TRP A 79 10.73 -7.32 -19.42
N ARG A 80 9.79 -6.76 -18.64
CA ARG A 80 9.75 -5.35 -18.20
C ARG A 80 9.83 -4.36 -19.37
N ILE A 81 8.92 -4.47 -20.32
CA ILE A 81 8.85 -3.63 -21.53
C ILE A 81 7.56 -2.77 -21.50
N PRO A 82 7.56 -1.60 -20.82
CA PRO A 82 6.32 -0.86 -20.49
C PRO A 82 5.55 -0.35 -21.71
N THR A 83 6.24 -0.10 -22.82
CA THR A 83 5.60 0.35 -24.07
C THR A 83 4.79 -0.77 -24.72
N VAL A 84 5.31 -2.01 -24.70
CA VAL A 84 4.62 -3.20 -25.22
C VAL A 84 3.51 -3.66 -24.28
N GLU A 85 3.70 -3.49 -22.97
CA GLU A 85 2.66 -3.71 -21.96
C GLU A 85 1.43 -2.83 -22.23
N ARG A 86 1.61 -1.50 -22.34
CA ARG A 86 0.52 -0.57 -22.68
C ARG A 86 -0.15 -0.91 -24.00
N TRP A 87 0.63 -1.38 -24.97
CA TRP A 87 0.13 -1.80 -26.28
C TRP A 87 -0.75 -3.07 -26.19
N ALA A 88 -0.32 -4.06 -25.41
CA ALA A 88 -1.07 -5.30 -25.19
C ALA A 88 -2.37 -5.05 -24.39
N VAL A 89 -2.32 -4.13 -23.43
CA VAL A 89 -3.51 -3.66 -22.70
C VAL A 89 -4.51 -3.01 -23.66
N ALA A 90 -4.05 -2.12 -24.55
CA ALA A 90 -4.92 -1.50 -25.55
C ALA A 90 -5.53 -2.55 -26.50
N TRP A 91 -4.80 -3.63 -26.81
CA TRP A 91 -5.34 -4.75 -27.59
C TRP A 91 -6.44 -5.52 -26.84
N LEU A 92 -6.22 -5.85 -25.56
CA LEU A 92 -7.20 -6.53 -24.70
C LEU A 92 -8.46 -5.68 -24.45
N GLU A 93 -8.31 -4.35 -24.36
CA GLU A 93 -9.42 -3.42 -24.25
C GLU A 93 -10.23 -3.34 -25.55
N ALA A 94 -9.57 -3.30 -26.70
CA ALA A 94 -10.23 -3.24 -28.01
C ALA A 94 -11.10 -4.48 -28.31
N ILE A 95 -10.73 -5.65 -27.77
CA ILE A 95 -11.50 -6.90 -27.91
C ILE A 95 -12.58 -7.08 -26.82
N GLY A 96 -12.85 -6.07 -26.00
CA GLY A 96 -14.03 -5.98 -25.13
C GLY A 96 -13.96 -6.78 -23.82
N ARG A 97 -12.76 -7.06 -23.29
CA ARG A 97 -12.57 -7.90 -22.08
C ARG A 97 -11.71 -7.21 -20.99
N PRO A 98 -12.22 -6.15 -20.33
CA PRO A 98 -11.47 -5.34 -19.37
C PRO A 98 -11.18 -6.02 -18.02
N TYR A 99 -11.81 -7.15 -17.66
CA TYR A 99 -11.65 -7.78 -16.34
C TYR A 99 -10.30 -8.51 -16.14
N LEU A 100 -9.48 -8.66 -17.18
CA LEU A 100 -8.11 -9.17 -17.04
C LEU A 100 -7.14 -8.08 -16.52
N ARG A 101 -7.58 -6.80 -16.52
CA ARG A 101 -6.91 -5.63 -15.91
C ARG A 101 -6.84 -5.70 -14.38
N THR A 102 -7.82 -6.32 -13.74
CA THR A 102 -8.05 -6.20 -12.29
C THR A 102 -7.07 -7.01 -11.43
N ARG A 103 -6.41 -8.03 -11.98
CA ARG A 103 -5.46 -8.85 -11.20
C ARG A 103 -4.07 -8.20 -11.04
N TRP A 104 -3.72 -7.18 -11.83
CA TRP A 104 -2.32 -6.71 -11.93
C TRP A 104 -2.14 -5.19 -11.89
N SER A 105 -3.23 -4.39 -11.85
CA SER A 105 -3.17 -2.91 -11.80
C SER A 105 -3.45 -2.29 -10.42
N SER A 106 -3.57 -3.08 -9.34
CA SER A 106 -3.95 -2.57 -8.01
C SER A 106 -2.86 -1.83 -7.22
N ARG A 107 -1.71 -1.50 -7.83
CA ARG A 107 -0.75 -0.58 -7.21
C ARG A 107 -0.92 0.83 -7.79
N SER A 108 -1.75 1.65 -7.14
CA SER A 108 -1.54 3.10 -7.23
C SER A 108 -0.21 3.45 -6.56
N ARG A 109 0.49 4.47 -7.06
CA ARG A 109 1.77 4.96 -6.53
C ARG A 109 1.69 5.48 -5.08
N ASP A 110 0.49 5.61 -4.51
CA ASP A 110 0.21 6.25 -3.21
C ASP A 110 -0.40 5.29 -2.15
N GLY A 111 -0.54 3.99 -2.46
CA GLY A 111 -0.85 2.95 -1.47
C GLY A 111 -2.27 2.95 -0.89
N ARG A 112 -3.25 3.64 -1.50
CA ARG A 112 -4.64 3.68 -1.03
C ARG A 112 -5.59 2.83 -1.89
N GLU A 113 -6.64 2.30 -1.26
CA GLU A 113 -7.68 1.54 -1.96
C GLU A 113 -8.44 2.42 -2.97
N ARG A 114 -8.52 1.96 -4.22
CA ARG A 114 -9.22 2.64 -5.32
C ARG A 114 -10.14 1.65 -6.03
N ARG A 115 -11.45 1.92 -6.05
CA ARG A 115 -12.42 1.24 -6.93
C ARG A 115 -12.76 2.16 -8.10
N ASP A 116 -12.46 1.74 -9.32
CA ASP A 116 -12.76 2.52 -10.54
C ASP A 116 -13.72 1.77 -11.49
N ARG A 117 -14.68 2.48 -12.08
CA ARG A 117 -15.47 1.96 -13.19
C ARG A 117 -15.81 3.05 -14.18
N ARG A 118 -15.91 2.62 -15.44
CA ARG A 118 -16.30 3.46 -16.56
C ARG A 118 -17.81 3.37 -16.79
N THR A 119 -18.47 4.51 -16.94
CA THR A 119 -19.86 4.61 -17.36
C THR A 119 -19.95 4.30 -18.86
N ARG A 120 -21.00 3.61 -19.29
CA ARG A 120 -21.22 3.32 -20.72
C ARG A 120 -21.90 4.49 -21.45
N ASP A 121 -22.44 5.42 -20.67
CA ASP A 121 -23.40 6.42 -21.12
C ASP A 121 -22.80 7.83 -21.26
N GLY A 122 -21.47 7.95 -21.22
CA GLY A 122 -20.72 9.18 -21.45
C GLY A 122 -20.30 9.92 -20.19
N ASP A 123 -19.77 11.13 -20.37
CA ASP A 123 -19.16 11.93 -19.30
C ASP A 123 -20.14 12.19 -18.16
N VAL A 124 -19.70 11.96 -16.93
CA VAL A 124 -20.41 12.26 -15.70
C VAL A 124 -20.30 13.76 -15.42
N THR A 125 -21.44 14.41 -15.34
CA THR A 125 -21.58 15.86 -15.23
C THR A 125 -22.04 16.30 -13.85
N ALA A 126 -22.71 15.43 -13.11
CA ALA A 126 -23.15 15.67 -11.75
C ALA A 126 -23.07 14.39 -10.92
N VAL A 127 -22.79 14.53 -9.62
CA VAL A 127 -22.87 13.45 -8.63
C VAL A 127 -23.61 13.95 -7.39
N GLY A 128 -24.34 13.06 -6.74
CA GLY A 128 -25.06 13.29 -5.50
C GLY A 128 -25.00 12.06 -4.61
N ARG A 129 -25.44 12.21 -3.37
CA ARG A 129 -25.53 11.08 -2.43
C ARG A 129 -26.72 10.18 -2.80
N TYR A 130 -26.71 8.92 -2.41
CA TYR A 130 -27.87 8.03 -2.60
C TYR A 130 -27.83 6.86 -1.61
N GLY A 131 -28.55 6.97 -0.49
CA GLY A 131 -28.42 6.00 0.61
C GLY A 131 -26.96 5.87 1.10
N GLU A 132 -26.46 4.63 1.11
CA GLU A 132 -25.05 4.26 1.40
C GLU A 132 -24.15 4.28 0.15
N GLY A 133 -24.64 4.77 -0.98
CA GLY A 133 -23.93 4.90 -2.25
C GLY A 133 -23.96 6.31 -2.82
N ALA A 134 -23.71 6.43 -4.12
CA ALA A 134 -23.81 7.68 -4.87
C ALA A 134 -24.83 7.56 -6.01
N VAL A 135 -25.37 8.69 -6.46
CA VAL A 135 -26.09 8.82 -7.73
C VAL A 135 -25.30 9.75 -8.63
N PHE A 136 -25.32 9.50 -9.93
CA PHE A 136 -24.64 10.34 -10.90
C PHE A 136 -25.47 10.54 -12.16
N GLY A 137 -25.19 11.63 -12.84
CA GLY A 137 -25.86 12.08 -14.05
C GLY A 137 -24.83 12.29 -15.14
N THR A 138 -25.20 11.98 -16.37
CA THR A 138 -24.30 12.08 -17.52
C THR A 138 -24.70 13.19 -18.49
N ALA A 139 -23.77 13.56 -19.36
CA ALA A 139 -23.99 14.45 -20.49
C ALA A 139 -25.05 13.94 -21.47
N ARG A 140 -25.35 12.63 -21.48
CA ARG A 140 -26.41 12.03 -22.30
C ARG A 140 -27.76 11.91 -21.58
N GLY A 141 -27.90 12.53 -20.41
CA GLY A 141 -29.14 12.53 -19.66
C GLY A 141 -29.42 11.25 -18.87
N VAL A 142 -28.48 10.30 -18.77
CA VAL A 142 -28.66 9.10 -17.95
C VAL A 142 -28.41 9.42 -16.48
N ILE A 143 -29.31 8.96 -15.61
CA ILE A 143 -29.22 9.04 -14.15
C ILE A 143 -29.06 7.61 -13.62
N ALA A 144 -27.99 7.35 -12.89
CA ALA A 144 -27.66 6.01 -12.40
C ALA A 144 -27.12 6.04 -10.97
N SER A 145 -27.37 4.99 -10.20
CA SER A 145 -26.76 4.77 -8.89
C SER A 145 -25.45 4.00 -8.99
N TRP A 146 -24.58 4.27 -8.03
CA TRP A 146 -23.33 3.59 -7.73
C TRP A 146 -23.44 2.98 -6.33
N SER A 147 -23.38 1.65 -6.23
CA SER A 147 -23.37 0.96 -4.93
C SER A 147 -21.98 0.97 -4.29
N ALA A 148 -21.90 0.70 -2.98
CA ALA A 148 -20.62 0.53 -2.29
C ALA A 148 -19.73 -0.56 -2.95
N ASP A 149 -20.34 -1.58 -3.56
CA ASP A 149 -19.66 -2.66 -4.29
C ASP A 149 -19.20 -2.27 -5.71
N GLY A 150 -19.43 -1.02 -6.12
CA GLY A 150 -19.05 -0.51 -7.44
C GLY A 150 -19.99 -0.96 -8.58
N GLU A 151 -21.21 -1.40 -8.24
CA GLU A 151 -22.23 -1.68 -9.25
C GLU A 151 -22.90 -0.39 -9.73
N ILE A 152 -23.07 -0.28 -11.05
CA ILE A 152 -23.78 0.83 -11.68
C ILE A 152 -25.16 0.35 -12.10
N ARG A 153 -26.21 1.04 -11.66
CA ARG A 153 -27.59 0.76 -12.05
C ARG A 153 -28.29 2.02 -12.54
N THR A 154 -28.75 2.01 -13.78
CA THR A 154 -29.58 3.09 -14.32
C THR A 154 -30.91 3.19 -13.55
N LEU A 155 -31.24 4.41 -13.14
CA LEU A 155 -32.46 4.74 -12.38
C LEU A 155 -33.51 5.40 -13.28
N ALA A 156 -33.09 6.38 -14.09
CA ALA A 156 -33.96 7.16 -14.96
C ALA A 156 -33.14 7.80 -16.09
N CYS A 157 -33.83 8.37 -17.08
CA CYS A 157 -33.23 9.16 -18.14
C CYS A 157 -33.97 10.49 -18.26
N MET A 158 -33.24 11.57 -18.51
CA MET A 158 -33.79 12.90 -18.74
C MET A 158 -34.71 12.91 -19.98
N PRO A 159 -35.78 13.72 -19.97
CA PRO A 159 -36.60 13.94 -21.16
C PRO A 159 -35.75 14.45 -22.33
N ASP A 160 -36.04 13.96 -23.54
CA ASP A 160 -35.39 14.36 -24.79
C ASP A 160 -33.85 14.22 -24.82
N GLY A 161 -33.27 13.47 -23.88
CA GLY A 161 -31.82 13.29 -23.77
C GLY A 161 -31.07 14.51 -23.22
N ALA A 162 -31.76 15.45 -22.58
CA ALA A 162 -31.16 16.64 -21.99
C ALA A 162 -30.02 16.29 -21.02
N GLN A 163 -28.93 17.05 -21.06
CA GLN A 163 -27.80 16.85 -20.16
C GLN A 163 -28.22 17.07 -18.70
N VAL A 164 -27.75 16.19 -17.79
CA VAL A 164 -27.87 16.43 -16.34
C VAL A 164 -26.86 17.50 -15.93
N LEU A 165 -27.32 18.56 -15.27
CA LEU A 165 -26.47 19.66 -14.79
C LEU A 165 -26.33 19.68 -13.27
N ALA A 166 -27.36 19.25 -12.54
CA ALA A 166 -27.30 19.11 -11.09
C ALA A 166 -28.21 17.97 -10.60
N LEU A 167 -27.85 17.41 -9.44
CA LEU A 167 -28.53 16.30 -8.78
C LEU A 167 -28.66 16.58 -7.29
N ALA A 168 -29.79 16.18 -6.71
CA ALA A 168 -29.97 16.13 -5.27
C ALA A 168 -30.78 14.89 -4.89
N SER A 169 -30.62 14.45 -3.65
CA SER A 169 -31.25 13.24 -3.11
C SER A 169 -31.75 13.46 -1.70
N ASP A 170 -32.89 12.85 -1.37
CA ASP A 170 -33.41 12.71 -0.01
C ASP A 170 -33.75 11.23 0.21
N GLY A 171 -32.87 10.50 0.90
CA GLY A 171 -32.94 9.05 1.01
C GLY A 171 -32.82 8.34 -0.35
N ASP A 172 -33.88 7.63 -0.76
CA ASP A 172 -34.00 6.92 -2.04
C ASP A 172 -34.65 7.76 -3.17
N ARG A 173 -35.03 9.01 -2.85
CA ARG A 173 -35.66 9.94 -3.78
C ARG A 173 -34.61 10.82 -4.42
N VAL A 174 -34.48 10.74 -5.75
CA VAL A 174 -33.53 11.53 -6.54
C VAL A 174 -34.28 12.53 -7.40
N VAL A 175 -33.74 13.74 -7.49
CA VAL A 175 -34.16 14.76 -8.45
C VAL A 175 -32.95 15.19 -9.27
N ALA A 176 -33.07 15.06 -10.59
CA ALA A 176 -32.11 15.53 -11.57
C ALA A 176 -32.69 16.72 -12.32
N VAL A 177 -31.85 17.73 -12.53
CA VAL A 177 -32.20 18.90 -13.34
C VAL A 177 -31.16 19.13 -14.41
N GLY A 178 -31.59 19.72 -15.53
CA GLY A 178 -30.74 19.83 -16.70
C GLY A 178 -31.12 20.97 -17.65
N GLU A 179 -30.66 20.82 -18.88
CA GLU A 179 -30.92 21.78 -19.95
C GLU A 179 -32.41 21.96 -20.21
N HIS A 180 -32.80 23.15 -20.68
CA HIS A 180 -34.18 23.44 -21.08
C HIS A 180 -35.24 23.20 -19.98
N CYS A 181 -34.87 23.44 -18.71
CA CYS A 181 -35.70 23.13 -17.54
C CYS A 181 -36.13 21.65 -17.47
N ALA A 182 -35.37 20.73 -18.06
CA ALA A 182 -35.65 19.32 -17.90
C ALA A 182 -35.52 18.93 -16.42
N VAL A 183 -36.54 18.24 -15.90
CA VAL A 183 -36.57 17.68 -14.54
C VAL A 183 -36.91 16.21 -14.65
N MET A 184 -36.17 15.38 -13.94
CA MET A 184 -36.44 13.95 -13.83
C MET A 184 -36.31 13.49 -12.39
N THR A 185 -37.21 12.60 -11.97
CA THR A 185 -37.21 12.05 -10.62
C THR A 185 -37.15 10.54 -10.63
N ALA A 186 -36.41 9.96 -9.69
CA ALA A 186 -36.39 8.53 -9.42
C ALA A 186 -36.74 8.25 -7.95
N GLY A 187 -37.49 7.18 -7.68
CA GLY A 187 -37.95 6.86 -6.31
C GLY A 187 -39.15 7.67 -5.82
N TRP A 188 -39.77 8.48 -6.69
CA TRP A 188 -40.96 9.28 -6.35
C TRP A 188 -42.26 8.62 -6.85
N PRO A 189 -43.32 8.53 -6.02
CA PRO A 189 -44.64 8.09 -6.48
C PRO A 189 -45.26 9.06 -7.51
N ALA A 190 -45.07 10.37 -7.28
CA ALA A 190 -45.43 11.44 -8.19
C ALA A 190 -44.48 12.63 -7.96
N GLY A 191 -43.43 12.73 -8.78
CA GLY A 191 -42.44 13.81 -8.70
C GLY A 191 -42.81 15.04 -9.53
N PRO A 192 -42.04 16.15 -9.41
CA PRO A 192 -42.17 17.31 -10.28
C PRO A 192 -42.00 16.96 -11.76
N SER A 193 -42.87 17.53 -12.61
CA SER A 193 -42.67 17.59 -14.07
C SER A 193 -41.77 18.74 -14.48
N SER A 194 -41.28 18.78 -15.73
CA SER A 194 -40.52 19.94 -16.24
C SER A 194 -41.38 21.22 -16.27
N PRO A 195 -40.90 22.36 -15.72
CA PRO A 195 -41.60 23.64 -15.81
C PRO A 195 -41.53 24.28 -17.22
N GLU A 196 -42.44 25.20 -17.54
CA GLU A 196 -42.61 25.76 -18.91
C GLU A 196 -41.49 26.71 -19.41
N ARG A 197 -40.66 27.28 -18.53
CA ARG A 197 -39.54 28.16 -18.95
C ARG A 197 -38.42 27.31 -19.52
N ARG A 198 -37.62 27.82 -20.46
CA ARG A 198 -36.57 27.04 -21.15
C ARG A 198 -35.13 27.35 -20.73
N ALA A 199 -34.91 28.04 -19.61
CA ALA A 199 -33.57 28.29 -19.07
C ALA A 199 -32.95 27.00 -18.51
N ASN A 200 -31.63 26.89 -18.48
CA ASN A 200 -30.98 25.72 -17.87
C ASN A 200 -31.12 25.75 -16.35
N LEU A 201 -31.52 24.64 -15.74
CA LEU A 201 -31.51 24.47 -14.29
C LEU A 201 -30.14 23.94 -13.87
N VAL A 202 -29.44 24.72 -13.04
CA VAL A 202 -28.00 24.51 -12.73
C VAL A 202 -27.74 24.21 -11.25
N ALA A 203 -28.74 24.40 -10.39
CA ALA A 203 -28.67 24.05 -8.97
C ALA A 203 -29.99 23.41 -8.53
N VAL A 204 -29.93 22.40 -7.67
CA VAL A 204 -31.10 21.74 -7.10
C VAL A 204 -30.83 21.31 -5.66
N ALA A 205 -31.86 21.39 -4.82
CA ALA A 205 -31.89 20.86 -3.47
C ALA A 205 -33.23 20.15 -3.23
N VAL A 206 -33.22 19.10 -2.43
CA VAL A 206 -34.42 18.34 -2.04
C VAL A 206 -34.35 18.02 -0.55
N ALA A 207 -35.46 18.23 0.14
CA ALA A 207 -35.65 17.92 1.56
C ALA A 207 -37.14 17.83 1.86
N ASP A 208 -37.55 16.87 2.68
CA ASP A 208 -38.94 16.70 3.15
C ASP A 208 -39.99 16.70 2.02
N GLY A 209 -39.63 16.16 0.86
CA GLY A 209 -40.53 16.12 -0.29
C GLY A 209 -40.72 17.47 -1.02
N VAL A 210 -39.93 18.49 -0.70
CA VAL A 210 -39.87 19.80 -1.38
C VAL A 210 -38.64 19.84 -2.27
N VAL A 211 -38.76 20.47 -3.45
CA VAL A 211 -37.64 20.67 -4.38
C VAL A 211 -37.44 22.16 -4.60
N GLY A 212 -36.22 22.64 -4.39
CA GLY A 212 -35.79 23.99 -4.79
C GLY A 212 -34.81 23.90 -5.95
N CYS A 213 -35.00 24.69 -7.00
CA CYS A 213 -34.03 24.77 -8.10
C CYS A 213 -33.71 26.20 -8.49
N GLY A 214 -32.49 26.39 -8.97
CA GLY A 214 -31.99 27.65 -9.50
C GLY A 214 -31.57 27.53 -10.95
N ASP A 215 -31.84 28.56 -11.73
CA ASP A 215 -31.49 28.62 -13.15
C ASP A 215 -30.27 29.52 -13.44
N GLU A 216 -29.76 29.40 -14.67
CA GLU A 216 -28.63 30.18 -15.16
C GLU A 216 -28.92 31.69 -15.26
N GLU A 217 -30.20 32.07 -15.27
CA GLU A 217 -30.67 33.47 -15.29
C GLU A 217 -30.83 34.04 -13.86
N GLY A 218 -30.45 33.28 -12.83
CA GLY A 218 -30.46 33.74 -11.43
C GLY A 218 -31.80 33.60 -10.72
N MET A 219 -32.74 32.83 -11.29
CA MET A 219 -34.10 32.74 -10.78
C MET A 219 -34.31 31.42 -10.05
N ILE A 220 -35.20 31.46 -9.07
CA ILE A 220 -35.47 30.33 -8.18
C ILE A 220 -36.89 29.83 -8.39
N ARG A 221 -37.07 28.51 -8.34
CA ARG A 221 -38.38 27.85 -8.33
C ARG A 221 -38.43 26.85 -7.19
N ARG A 222 -39.64 26.65 -6.67
CA ARG A 222 -39.93 25.64 -5.67
C ARG A 222 -41.05 24.75 -6.14
N TRP A 223 -40.93 23.46 -5.92
CA TRP A 223 -42.02 22.51 -6.09
C TRP A 223 -42.43 21.95 -4.73
N HIS A 224 -43.74 21.87 -4.50
CA HIS A 224 -44.30 21.25 -3.31
C HIS A 224 -45.37 20.23 -3.74
N GLY A 225 -45.32 19.03 -3.17
CA GLY A 225 -46.29 17.97 -3.43
C GLY A 225 -47.72 18.48 -3.29
N GLY A 226 -48.54 18.30 -4.34
CA GLY A 226 -49.94 18.72 -4.39
C GLY A 226 -50.22 20.15 -4.88
N SER A 227 -49.23 21.05 -4.95
CA SER A 227 -49.41 22.44 -5.44
C SER A 227 -48.61 22.77 -6.70
N GLY A 228 -47.70 21.90 -7.12
CA GLY A 228 -46.91 22.06 -8.34
C GLY A 228 -45.75 23.05 -8.19
N TRP A 229 -45.25 23.53 -9.32
CA TRP A 229 -44.17 24.52 -9.34
C TRP A 229 -44.67 25.92 -9.00
N SER A 230 -43.89 26.64 -8.20
CA SER A 230 -44.05 28.08 -8.03
C SER A 230 -43.79 28.81 -9.36
N LYS A 231 -44.34 30.02 -9.46
CA LYS A 231 -43.86 30.98 -10.47
C LYS A 231 -42.36 31.23 -10.26
N PRO A 232 -41.58 31.52 -11.32
CA PRO A 232 -40.19 31.94 -11.19
C PRO A 232 -40.07 33.13 -10.25
N ILE A 233 -39.21 33.03 -9.26
CA ILE A 233 -38.93 34.10 -8.30
C ILE A 233 -37.62 34.73 -8.72
N ALA A 234 -37.65 36.03 -9.03
CA ALA A 234 -36.44 36.78 -9.34
C ALA A 234 -35.48 36.73 -8.14
N GLY A 235 -34.22 36.42 -8.40
CA GLY A 235 -33.21 36.29 -7.36
C GLY A 235 -32.88 37.61 -6.66
N HIS A 236 -32.26 37.50 -5.48
CA HIS A 236 -31.75 38.67 -4.76
C HIS A 236 -30.48 39.25 -5.41
N GLY A 237 -29.61 38.38 -5.94
CA GLY A 237 -28.35 38.74 -6.57
C GLY A 237 -28.39 38.69 -8.10
N ALA A 238 -27.27 39.10 -8.71
CA ALA A 238 -27.05 39.07 -10.15
C ALA A 238 -26.29 37.80 -10.60
N GLY A 239 -26.56 37.36 -11.83
CA GLY A 239 -25.91 36.20 -12.44
C GLY A 239 -26.56 34.87 -12.08
N ARG A 240 -25.93 33.78 -12.49
CA ARG A 240 -26.48 32.42 -12.29
C ARG A 240 -26.55 32.02 -10.82
N VAL A 241 -27.47 31.12 -10.50
CA VAL A 241 -27.49 30.48 -9.18
C VAL A 241 -26.35 29.46 -9.09
N VAL A 242 -25.52 29.55 -8.05
CA VAL A 242 -24.33 28.69 -7.84
C VAL A 242 -24.65 27.53 -6.91
N ALA A 243 -25.45 27.76 -5.86
CA ALA A 243 -25.87 26.74 -4.92
C ALA A 243 -27.24 27.09 -4.31
N VAL A 244 -28.03 26.07 -3.99
CA VAL A 244 -29.32 26.19 -3.29
C VAL A 244 -29.34 25.18 -2.14
N THR A 245 -29.98 25.53 -1.03
CA THR A 245 -30.32 24.59 0.04
C THR A 245 -31.74 24.86 0.56
N LEU A 246 -32.34 23.85 1.19
CA LEU A 246 -33.65 23.93 1.84
C LEU A 246 -33.43 23.84 3.35
N ARG A 247 -33.81 24.90 4.07
CA ARG A 247 -33.91 24.92 5.53
C ARG A 247 -35.38 24.84 5.92
N VAL A 248 -35.67 24.53 7.18
CA VAL A 248 -37.04 24.48 7.69
C VAL A 248 -37.77 25.81 7.40
N GLY A 249 -38.67 25.79 6.42
CA GLY A 249 -39.49 26.93 6.00
C GLY A 249 -38.78 28.03 5.21
N ALA A 250 -37.61 27.75 4.61
CA ALA A 250 -36.91 28.72 3.75
C ALA A 250 -36.09 28.06 2.64
N VAL A 251 -36.07 28.69 1.46
CA VAL A 251 -35.12 28.37 0.36
C VAL A 251 -33.97 29.36 0.43
N VAL A 252 -32.74 28.87 0.55
CA VAL A 252 -31.54 29.73 0.61
C VAL A 252 -30.73 29.52 -0.66
N ALA A 253 -30.34 30.63 -1.30
CA ALA A 253 -29.62 30.60 -2.57
C ALA A 253 -28.35 31.47 -2.53
N VAL A 254 -27.36 31.05 -3.30
CA VAL A 254 -26.11 31.76 -3.54
C VAL A 254 -26.02 32.12 -5.02
N TRP A 255 -25.80 33.40 -5.33
CA TRP A 255 -25.63 33.89 -6.70
C TRP A 255 -24.15 34.07 -7.06
N GLU A 256 -23.88 34.09 -8.37
CA GLU A 256 -22.52 34.22 -8.91
C GLU A 256 -21.85 35.54 -8.52
N ASP A 257 -22.60 36.61 -8.25
CA ASP A 257 -22.08 37.87 -7.71
C ASP A 257 -21.62 37.79 -6.24
N GLY A 258 -21.90 36.66 -5.57
CA GLY A 258 -21.59 36.41 -4.16
C GLY A 258 -22.69 36.84 -3.19
N SER A 259 -23.88 37.20 -3.67
CA SER A 259 -25.04 37.46 -2.81
C SER A 259 -25.58 36.14 -2.22
N VAL A 260 -25.98 36.16 -0.94
CA VAL A 260 -26.66 35.04 -0.27
C VAL A 260 -27.93 35.56 0.38
N ALA A 261 -29.07 34.94 0.07
CA ALA A 261 -30.35 35.33 0.62
C ALA A 261 -31.27 34.11 0.83
N ALA A 262 -32.10 34.22 1.86
CA ALA A 262 -33.18 33.28 2.16
C ALA A 262 -34.52 33.85 1.71
N LEU A 263 -35.34 33.04 1.08
CA LEU A 263 -36.71 33.39 0.74
C LEU A 263 -37.60 33.13 1.96
N ASP A 264 -38.11 34.19 2.60
CA ASP A 264 -39.09 34.07 3.67
C ASP A 264 -40.45 33.71 3.08
N GLU A 265 -40.91 32.49 3.38
CA GLU A 265 -42.16 31.94 2.85
C GLU A 265 -43.42 32.67 3.33
N LYS A 266 -43.38 33.31 4.51
CA LYS A 266 -44.53 34.05 5.04
C LYS A 266 -44.65 35.43 4.42
N ARG A 267 -43.52 36.01 4.00
CA ARG A 267 -43.44 37.37 3.46
C ARG A 267 -43.32 37.42 1.94
N GLY A 268 -42.96 36.30 1.29
CA GLY A 268 -42.75 36.24 -0.16
C GLY A 268 -41.60 37.13 -0.63
N ALA A 269 -40.64 37.42 0.25
CA ALA A 269 -39.56 38.36 0.00
C ALA A 269 -38.21 37.76 0.38
N TRP A 270 -37.16 38.18 -0.32
CA TRP A 270 -35.79 37.81 0.00
C TRP A 270 -35.30 38.55 1.23
N VAL A 271 -34.72 37.80 2.17
CA VAL A 271 -33.99 38.30 3.33
C VAL A 271 -32.50 38.06 3.06
N PRO A 272 -31.69 39.12 2.89
CA PRO A 272 -30.26 38.98 2.71
C PRO A 272 -29.64 38.34 3.96
N GLU A 273 -28.83 37.29 3.78
CA GLU A 273 -28.14 36.62 4.88
C GLU A 273 -26.67 37.00 4.94
N ALA A 274 -25.99 37.06 3.79
CA ALA A 274 -24.58 37.38 3.71
C ALA A 274 -24.20 37.96 2.34
N SER A 275 -23.08 38.69 2.32
CA SER A 275 -22.36 39.00 1.10
C SER A 275 -21.00 38.32 1.15
N LEU A 276 -20.73 37.47 0.16
CA LEU A 276 -19.48 36.72 0.06
C LEU A 276 -18.34 37.58 -0.45
N GLY A 277 -18.54 38.90 -0.65
CA GLY A 277 -17.49 39.89 -0.90
C GLY A 277 -16.79 39.77 -2.26
N GLY A 278 -17.48 39.22 -3.26
CA GLY A 278 -17.03 39.13 -4.65
C GLY A 278 -17.63 37.93 -5.38
N PRO A 279 -17.40 37.82 -6.70
CA PRO A 279 -17.97 36.74 -7.50
C PRO A 279 -17.53 35.35 -7.05
N VAL A 280 -18.42 34.37 -7.13
CA VAL A 280 -18.24 33.00 -6.63
C VAL A 280 -18.31 31.99 -7.76
N SER A 281 -17.29 31.13 -7.87
CA SER A 281 -17.21 30.12 -8.92
C SER A 281 -17.76 28.76 -8.50
N ALA A 282 -17.81 28.49 -7.20
CA ALA A 282 -18.36 27.26 -6.63
C ALA A 282 -18.74 27.48 -5.16
N ALA A 283 -19.84 26.85 -4.74
CA ALA A 283 -20.33 26.87 -3.37
C ALA A 283 -20.98 25.52 -3.01
N ALA A 284 -20.88 25.11 -1.75
CA ALA A 284 -21.50 23.90 -1.23
C ALA A 284 -21.95 24.11 0.22
N TRP A 285 -23.20 23.72 0.49
CA TRP A 285 -23.77 23.68 1.83
C TRP A 285 -23.44 22.34 2.50
N ASP A 286 -23.31 22.34 3.83
CA ASP A 286 -23.30 21.09 4.60
C ASP A 286 -24.69 20.44 4.62
N ASP A 287 -24.78 19.20 5.12
CA ASP A 287 -26.02 18.41 5.12
C ASP A 287 -27.16 19.11 5.90
N ALA A 288 -26.84 19.95 6.89
CA ALA A 288 -27.81 20.73 7.65
C ALA A 288 -28.22 22.05 6.96
N GLY A 289 -27.50 22.47 5.92
CA GLY A 289 -27.68 23.77 5.28
C GLY A 289 -27.20 24.94 6.15
N GLU A 290 -26.48 24.70 7.23
CA GLU A 290 -26.07 25.70 8.22
C GLU A 290 -24.72 26.34 7.88
N ARG A 291 -23.82 25.59 7.24
CA ARG A 291 -22.46 26.04 6.90
C ARG A 291 -22.26 26.13 5.41
N LEU A 292 -21.68 27.24 4.96
CA LEU A 292 -21.41 27.50 3.54
C LEU A 292 -19.91 27.45 3.25
N ALA A 293 -19.48 26.46 2.47
CA ALA A 293 -18.17 26.48 1.83
C ALA A 293 -18.26 27.15 0.46
N TYR A 294 -17.31 28.03 0.12
CA TYR A 294 -17.29 28.68 -1.19
C TYR A 294 -15.89 29.05 -1.68
N ILE A 295 -15.80 29.26 -2.99
CA ILE A 295 -14.61 29.70 -3.71
C ILE A 295 -14.97 30.95 -4.51
N ARG A 296 -14.23 32.04 -4.28
CA ARG A 296 -14.34 33.23 -5.12
C ARG A 296 -13.61 33.05 -6.44
N THR A 297 -14.18 33.61 -7.50
CA THR A 297 -13.62 33.56 -8.85
C THR A 297 -12.21 34.14 -8.86
N GLY A 298 -11.23 33.34 -9.29
CA GLY A 298 -9.83 33.72 -9.36
C GLY A 298 -9.04 33.62 -8.04
N GLU A 299 -9.70 33.31 -6.91
CA GLU A 299 -9.02 33.09 -5.64
C GLU A 299 -8.52 31.64 -5.50
N ARG A 300 -7.46 31.48 -4.70
CA ARG A 300 -6.93 30.16 -4.29
C ARG A 300 -7.51 29.69 -2.96
N LEU A 301 -8.27 30.55 -2.29
CA LEU A 301 -8.77 30.32 -0.93
C LEU A 301 -10.15 29.66 -0.98
N ILE A 302 -10.29 28.63 -0.17
CA ILE A 302 -11.59 28.03 0.15
C ILE A 302 -12.01 28.63 1.49
N ARG A 303 -13.22 29.19 1.52
CA ARG A 303 -13.79 29.85 2.70
C ARG A 303 -14.96 29.05 3.23
N VAL A 304 -15.11 29.04 4.56
CA VAL A 304 -16.30 28.53 5.25
C VAL A 304 -16.81 29.66 6.12
N ASP A 305 -18.06 30.06 5.91
CA ASP A 305 -18.74 31.12 6.69
C ASP A 305 -17.92 32.42 6.75
N GLY A 306 -17.32 32.80 5.61
CA GLY A 306 -16.50 34.00 5.46
C GLY A 306 -15.02 33.83 5.81
N ARG A 307 -14.67 32.80 6.60
CA ARG A 307 -13.31 32.57 7.08
C ARG A 307 -12.50 31.76 6.05
N PRO A 308 -11.29 32.20 5.67
CA PRO A 308 -10.42 31.40 4.81
C PRO A 308 -9.90 30.20 5.60
N ILE A 309 -10.22 29.00 5.12
CA ILE A 309 -9.89 27.75 5.82
C ILE A 309 -8.63 27.11 5.22
N ARG A 310 -8.51 27.12 3.88
CA ARG A 310 -7.38 26.48 3.19
C ARG A 310 -7.10 27.12 1.84
N SER A 311 -5.87 26.96 1.35
CA SER A 311 -5.44 27.41 0.02
C SER A 311 -5.18 26.22 -0.90
N GLN A 312 -5.72 26.25 -2.12
CA GLN A 312 -5.55 25.22 -3.13
C GLN A 312 -5.31 25.86 -4.52
N PRO A 313 -4.48 25.29 -5.41
CA PRO A 313 -4.27 25.83 -6.76
C PRO A 313 -5.53 25.67 -7.63
N GLY A 314 -6.17 26.79 -7.97
CA GLY A 314 -7.38 26.82 -8.79
C GLY A 314 -8.47 25.88 -8.26
N PRO A 315 -9.01 26.13 -7.05
CA PRO A 315 -10.05 25.28 -6.48
C PRO A 315 -11.33 25.45 -7.30
N ARG A 316 -12.06 24.36 -7.51
CA ARG A 316 -13.22 24.33 -8.42
C ARG A 316 -14.42 23.59 -7.89
N LEU A 317 -14.20 22.58 -7.07
CA LEU A 317 -15.24 21.70 -6.54
C LEU A 317 -15.14 21.64 -5.03
N LEU A 318 -16.29 21.55 -4.37
CA LEU A 318 -16.45 21.44 -2.93
C LEU A 318 -17.49 20.37 -2.63
N ALA A 319 -17.28 19.58 -1.59
CA ALA A 319 -18.29 18.66 -1.07
C ALA A 319 -18.14 18.50 0.44
N TRP A 320 -19.26 18.38 1.15
CA TRP A 320 -19.31 18.12 2.57
C TRP A 320 -19.61 16.67 2.86
N SER A 321 -19.03 16.14 3.94
CA SER A 321 -19.42 14.87 4.53
C SER A 321 -20.45 15.09 5.64
N ALA A 322 -21.17 14.02 5.99
CA ALA A 322 -22.15 14.04 7.07
C ALA A 322 -21.57 14.37 8.46
N ASP A 323 -20.27 14.15 8.66
CA ASP A 323 -19.54 14.49 9.89
C ASP A 323 -18.83 15.86 9.84
N GLY A 324 -19.09 16.66 8.81
CA GLY A 324 -18.56 18.03 8.71
C GLY A 324 -17.12 18.13 8.18
N ARG A 325 -16.63 17.10 7.48
CA ARG A 325 -15.40 17.20 6.68
C ARG A 325 -15.72 17.86 5.35
N LEU A 326 -14.73 18.57 4.82
CA LEU A 326 -14.83 19.26 3.54
C LEU A 326 -13.78 18.71 2.57
N ALA A 327 -14.26 18.24 1.42
CA ALA A 327 -13.46 17.85 0.27
C ALA A 327 -13.36 19.00 -0.73
N SER A 328 -12.21 19.14 -1.39
CA SER A 328 -11.99 20.16 -2.40
C SER A 328 -11.04 19.71 -3.49
N SER A 329 -11.42 19.90 -4.76
CA SER A 329 -10.55 19.60 -5.92
C SER A 329 -10.16 20.89 -6.65
N GLY A 330 -8.97 20.85 -7.23
CA GLY A 330 -8.38 21.98 -7.94
C GLY A 330 -7.70 21.57 -9.24
N THR A 331 -7.18 22.56 -9.95
CA THR A 331 -6.54 22.41 -11.27
C THR A 331 -5.30 21.52 -11.30
N ASN A 332 -4.75 21.16 -10.13
CA ASN A 332 -3.54 20.35 -10.00
C ASN A 332 -3.81 18.84 -9.84
N HIS A 333 -5.01 18.37 -10.20
CA HIS A 333 -5.42 16.95 -10.10
C HIS A 333 -5.22 16.39 -8.67
N ARG A 334 -5.51 17.22 -7.66
CA ARG A 334 -5.44 16.84 -6.25
C ARG A 334 -6.72 17.19 -5.54
N ILE A 335 -7.14 16.29 -4.66
CA ILE A 335 -8.30 16.47 -3.81
C ILE A 335 -7.80 16.58 -2.37
N ALA A 336 -8.14 17.67 -1.69
CA ALA A 336 -7.88 17.83 -0.26
C ALA A 336 -9.14 17.46 0.52
N VAL A 337 -9.02 16.62 1.54
CA VAL A 337 -10.12 16.11 2.36
C VAL A 337 -9.74 16.25 3.83
N GLY A 338 -10.64 16.77 4.65
CA GLY A 338 -10.46 16.78 6.10
C GLY A 338 -11.45 17.68 6.82
N PRO A 339 -11.46 17.65 8.15
CA PRO A 339 -12.23 18.59 8.97
C PRO A 339 -11.88 20.05 8.61
N VAL A 340 -12.84 20.95 8.82
CA VAL A 340 -12.66 22.39 8.54
C VAL A 340 -11.46 22.96 9.28
N ASP A 341 -11.35 22.69 10.58
CA ASP A 341 -10.31 23.26 11.44
C ASP A 341 -9.18 22.27 11.78
N GLY A 342 -9.03 21.18 11.00
CA GLY A 342 -8.10 20.11 11.33
C GLY A 342 -7.23 19.63 10.15
N PRO A 343 -6.48 18.53 10.36
CA PRO A 343 -5.51 18.06 9.38
C PRO A 343 -6.19 17.61 8.08
N LEU A 344 -5.54 17.93 6.96
CA LEU A 344 -6.04 17.60 5.63
C LEU A 344 -5.30 16.38 5.08
N GLY A 345 -6.05 15.31 4.80
CA GLY A 345 -5.64 14.28 3.86
C GLY A 345 -5.63 14.83 2.43
N ARG A 346 -4.79 14.25 1.57
CA ARG A 346 -4.76 14.55 0.13
C ARG A 346 -4.92 13.27 -0.66
N LEU A 347 -5.72 13.30 -1.72
CA LEU A 347 -5.89 12.22 -2.69
C LEU A 347 -5.32 12.70 -4.02
N GLY A 348 -4.47 11.89 -4.65
CA GLY A 348 -3.91 12.16 -5.97
C GLY A 348 -4.81 11.62 -7.06
N THR A 349 -5.13 12.43 -8.06
CA THR A 349 -5.83 11.96 -9.27
C THR A 349 -4.94 12.20 -10.48
N GLU A 350 -4.99 11.32 -11.47
CA GLU A 350 -4.24 11.55 -12.73
C GLU A 350 -5.02 12.45 -13.68
N GLU A 351 -6.34 12.48 -13.52
CA GLU A 351 -7.25 13.24 -14.35
C GLU A 351 -7.95 14.34 -13.56
N ARG A 352 -8.49 15.31 -14.28
CA ARG A 352 -9.28 16.40 -13.69
C ARG A 352 -10.54 15.80 -13.05
N THR A 353 -10.85 16.21 -11.82
CA THR A 353 -12.13 15.87 -11.19
C THR A 353 -13.20 16.79 -11.76
N ASP A 354 -14.26 16.21 -12.30
CA ASP A 354 -15.39 16.95 -12.86
C ASP A 354 -16.57 17.04 -11.88
N ALA A 355 -16.71 16.07 -10.98
CA ALA A 355 -17.69 16.11 -9.89
C ALA A 355 -17.21 15.29 -8.67
N MET A 356 -17.70 15.59 -7.46
CA MET A 356 -17.38 14.80 -6.26
C MET A 356 -18.51 14.83 -5.22
N VAL A 357 -18.61 13.77 -4.42
CA VAL A 357 -19.57 13.69 -3.31
C VAL A 357 -19.07 12.73 -2.23
N PHE A 358 -19.40 12.99 -0.97
CA PHE A 358 -19.15 12.04 0.10
C PHE A 358 -20.24 10.96 0.14
N VAL A 359 -19.80 9.74 0.43
CA VAL A 359 -20.67 8.59 0.70
C VAL A 359 -20.41 8.15 2.14
N GLY A 360 -21.39 8.35 3.01
CA GLY A 360 -21.23 8.10 4.44
C GLY A 360 -20.16 9.00 5.09
N ARG A 361 -19.41 8.44 6.06
CA ARG A 361 -18.39 9.16 6.86
C ARG A 361 -16.95 8.94 6.38
N SER A 362 -16.70 7.86 5.65
CA SER A 362 -15.36 7.39 5.31
C SER A 362 -15.11 7.24 3.82
N SER A 363 -16.09 7.45 2.94
CA SER A 363 -15.89 7.33 1.50
C SER A 363 -16.10 8.64 0.76
N LEU A 364 -15.26 8.90 -0.24
CA LEU A 364 -15.44 9.97 -1.21
C LEU A 364 -15.57 9.35 -2.60
N VAL A 365 -16.59 9.74 -3.37
CA VAL A 365 -16.74 9.36 -4.78
C VAL A 365 -16.43 10.56 -5.66
N THR A 366 -15.60 10.35 -6.68
CA THR A 366 -15.13 11.37 -7.60
C THR A 366 -15.34 10.93 -9.03
N ALA A 367 -15.79 11.85 -9.88
CA ALA A 367 -15.97 11.63 -11.30
C ALA A 367 -14.86 12.30 -12.12
N HIS A 368 -14.40 11.60 -13.15
CA HIS A 368 -13.38 12.03 -14.11
C HIS A 368 -13.88 11.66 -15.50
N ARG A 369 -14.47 12.59 -16.26
CA ARG A 369 -15.18 12.26 -17.50
C ARG A 369 -16.17 11.11 -17.29
N ASP A 370 -16.01 10.00 -18.00
CA ASP A 370 -16.83 8.79 -17.91
C ASP A 370 -16.33 7.80 -16.83
N HIS A 371 -15.41 8.18 -15.95
CA HIS A 371 -14.91 7.35 -14.86
C HIS A 371 -15.43 7.79 -13.50
N LEU A 372 -15.91 6.85 -12.69
CA LEU A 372 -16.20 7.02 -11.28
C LEU A 372 -15.13 6.32 -10.45
N VAL A 373 -14.67 6.99 -9.39
CA VAL A 373 -13.64 6.51 -8.49
C VAL A 373 -14.12 6.69 -7.05
N GLN A 374 -14.10 5.62 -6.27
CA GLN A 374 -14.38 5.66 -4.84
C GLN A 374 -13.07 5.55 -4.04
N TRP A 375 -12.93 6.43 -3.05
CA TRP A 375 -11.79 6.53 -2.13
C TRP A 375 -12.24 6.17 -0.72
N ASP A 376 -11.54 5.23 -0.07
CA ASP A 376 -11.68 5.01 1.38
C ASP A 376 -10.71 5.91 2.16
N LEU A 377 -11.25 6.64 3.13
CA LEU A 377 -10.57 7.61 3.97
C LEU A 377 -10.20 7.04 5.35
N ALA A 378 -10.67 5.84 5.70
CA ALA A 378 -10.44 5.21 7.02
C ALA A 378 -9.03 4.60 7.17
N LEU A 379 -8.32 4.32 6.08
CA LEU A 379 -7.02 3.61 6.07
C LEU A 379 -5.77 4.52 5.97
N SER A 380 -5.81 5.72 6.55
CA SER A 380 -4.67 6.66 6.46
C SER A 380 -3.54 6.37 7.49
N GLY A 381 -2.91 5.20 7.37
CA GLY A 381 -1.54 4.98 7.83
C GLY A 381 -0.57 5.61 6.81
N SER A 382 0.19 6.62 7.21
CA SER A 382 0.98 7.45 6.30
C SER A 382 2.23 6.73 5.76
N GLU A 383 2.11 6.04 4.63
CA GLU A 383 3.20 5.86 3.65
C GLU A 383 3.24 7.03 2.64
N ASP A 384 2.76 8.23 2.98
CA ASP A 384 2.69 9.37 2.06
C ASP A 384 3.69 10.48 2.44
N PRO A 385 4.70 10.79 1.60
CA PRO A 385 5.66 11.84 1.89
C PRO A 385 4.97 13.21 1.89
N ALA A 386 4.79 13.81 3.06
CA ALA A 386 4.16 15.12 3.17
C ALA A 386 5.01 16.19 2.46
N LEU A 387 4.59 16.63 1.26
CA LEU A 387 5.37 17.60 0.48
C LEU A 387 5.41 18.97 1.15
N VAL A 388 6.62 19.47 1.42
CA VAL A 388 6.90 20.87 1.72
C VAL A 388 6.93 21.63 0.39
N ASN A 389 6.27 22.79 0.29
CA ASN A 389 6.22 23.54 -0.97
C ASN A 389 7.59 24.09 -1.42
N ASP A 390 8.62 23.99 -0.56
CA ASP A 390 9.99 24.46 -0.77
C ASP A 390 10.98 23.37 -0.34
N PRO A 391 12.18 23.28 -0.96
CA PRO A 391 13.19 22.31 -0.57
C PRO A 391 13.57 22.42 0.90
N VAL A 392 13.63 21.28 1.59
CA VAL A 392 14.09 21.14 2.96
C VAL A 392 15.60 21.40 3.01
N SER A 393 16.02 22.31 3.88
CA SER A 393 17.41 22.71 4.07
C SER A 393 17.97 22.33 5.44
N ALA A 394 17.12 22.13 6.45
CA ALA A 394 17.53 21.66 7.78
C ALA A 394 16.40 20.91 8.49
N ILE A 395 16.77 19.99 9.40
CA ILE A 395 15.86 19.24 10.27
C ILE A 395 16.42 19.22 11.69
N GLY A 396 15.55 19.28 12.71
CA GLY A 396 15.88 19.01 14.10
C GLY A 396 14.77 18.21 14.80
N LEU A 397 15.12 17.46 15.85
CA LEU A 397 14.16 16.76 16.73
C LEU A 397 14.19 17.31 18.16
N SER A 398 13.04 17.37 18.79
CA SER A 398 12.83 17.90 20.13
C SER A 398 13.27 16.88 21.16
N GLY A 399 14.11 17.30 22.09
CA GLY A 399 14.50 16.45 23.23
C GLY A 399 13.48 16.43 24.37
N ALA A 400 12.62 17.46 24.44
CA ALA A 400 11.72 17.71 25.56
C ALA A 400 10.27 17.25 25.32
N ASP A 401 9.92 16.95 24.07
CA ASP A 401 8.58 16.49 23.67
C ASP A 401 8.75 15.24 22.79
N PRO A 402 8.34 14.04 23.23
CA PRO A 402 8.52 12.79 22.50
C PRO A 402 7.62 12.80 21.26
N GLY A 403 8.15 13.39 20.18
CA GLY A 403 7.47 13.48 18.89
C GLY A 403 7.72 14.78 18.12
N GLY A 404 8.20 15.86 18.71
CA GLY A 404 8.34 17.12 17.96
C GLY A 404 9.50 17.13 16.94
N ALA A 405 9.25 17.21 15.63
CA ALA A 405 10.30 17.44 14.61
C ALA A 405 10.15 18.81 13.95
N ALA A 406 11.21 19.63 13.93
CA ALA A 406 11.23 20.90 13.21
C ALA A 406 11.95 20.77 11.87
N ILE A 407 11.33 21.32 10.82
CA ILE A 407 11.84 21.34 9.45
C ILE A 407 12.00 22.79 9.01
N GLY A 408 13.17 23.10 8.46
CA GLY A 408 13.51 24.38 7.84
C GLY A 408 13.67 24.24 6.34
N THR A 409 13.18 25.21 5.58
CA THR A 409 13.30 25.25 4.11
C THR A 409 14.32 26.27 3.62
N GLU A 410 14.72 26.14 2.35
CA GLU A 410 15.54 27.13 1.65
C GLU A 410 14.88 28.51 1.57
N SER A 411 13.54 28.54 1.51
CA SER A 411 12.73 29.76 1.54
C SER A 411 12.60 30.41 2.93
N GLY A 412 13.14 29.76 3.97
CA GLY A 412 13.11 30.25 5.34
C GLY A 412 11.82 29.91 6.11
N ARG A 413 11.04 28.92 5.67
CA ARG A 413 9.88 28.43 6.41
C ARG A 413 10.30 27.45 7.49
N LEU A 414 9.69 27.58 8.67
CA LEU A 414 9.78 26.64 9.78
C LEU A 414 8.46 25.89 9.94
N ILE A 415 8.54 24.57 10.14
CA ILE A 415 7.39 23.66 10.27
C ILE A 415 7.66 22.68 11.40
N VAL A 416 6.70 22.44 12.30
CA VAL A 416 6.79 21.37 13.33
C VAL A 416 5.89 20.19 12.96
N HIS A 417 6.35 18.98 13.28
CA HIS A 417 5.68 17.69 13.09
C HIS A 417 5.61 16.90 14.39
N LEU A 418 4.70 15.93 14.44
CA LEU A 418 4.76 14.82 15.38
C LEU A 418 5.66 13.71 14.83
N GLY A 419 6.18 12.87 15.73
CA GLY A 419 7.27 11.92 15.47
C GLY A 419 6.80 10.68 14.71
N ASP A 420 5.48 10.56 14.56
CA ASP A 420 4.77 9.58 13.75
C ASP A 420 4.62 10.02 12.27
N GLY A 421 5.19 11.17 11.89
CA GLY A 421 5.09 11.71 10.53
C GLY A 421 3.78 12.45 10.25
N THR A 422 2.85 12.51 11.21
CA THR A 422 1.66 13.35 11.09
C THR A 422 2.01 14.82 11.36
N ALA A 423 1.44 15.71 10.56
CA ALA A 423 1.58 17.14 10.81
C ALA A 423 0.68 17.52 12.00
N SER A 424 1.24 17.66 13.21
CA SER A 424 0.61 18.55 14.20
C SER A 424 0.64 19.95 13.62
N THR A 425 -0.53 20.60 13.59
CA THR A 425 -0.71 22.06 13.55
C THR A 425 0.52 22.82 13.03
N ALA A 426 0.68 22.87 11.71
CA ALA A 426 1.75 23.61 11.07
C ALA A 426 1.62 25.10 11.44
N THR A 427 2.30 25.53 12.51
CA THR A 427 2.48 26.96 12.76
C THR A 427 3.56 27.40 11.79
N GLU A 428 3.12 27.84 10.61
CA GLU A 428 4.03 28.33 9.59
C GLU A 428 4.55 29.71 10.02
N THR A 429 5.84 29.82 10.28
CA THR A 429 6.48 31.14 10.46
C THR A 429 7.68 31.26 9.54
N ARG A 430 7.84 32.43 8.93
CA ARG A 430 8.96 32.73 8.04
C ARG A 430 10.07 33.44 8.81
N VAL A 431 11.29 32.95 8.62
CA VAL A 431 12.53 33.63 9.00
C VAL A 431 13.26 34.05 7.72
N PRO A 432 13.73 35.30 7.58
CA PRO A 432 14.48 35.70 6.39
C PRO A 432 15.91 35.12 6.37
N PRO A 433 16.46 34.81 5.18
CA PRO A 433 16.19 33.67 4.30
C PRO A 433 17.17 32.49 4.57
N THR A 434 16.92 31.34 3.92
CA THR A 434 17.65 30.05 3.98
C THR A 434 18.09 29.61 5.38
N ILE A 435 17.37 28.64 5.92
CA ILE A 435 17.72 28.01 7.18
C ILE A 435 18.91 27.08 6.99
N LYS A 436 19.96 27.29 7.78
CA LYS A 436 21.24 26.56 7.72
C LYS A 436 21.37 25.48 8.80
N GLY A 437 20.62 25.60 9.89
CA GLY A 437 20.62 24.62 10.97
C GLY A 437 19.49 24.84 11.95
N ILE A 438 19.04 23.75 12.58
CA ILE A 438 17.98 23.74 13.61
C ILE A 438 18.50 22.88 14.78
N ALA A 439 18.28 23.33 16.01
CA ALA A 439 18.62 22.58 17.21
C ALA A 439 17.52 22.73 18.28
N PRO A 440 17.24 21.70 19.10
CA PRO A 440 16.25 21.80 20.17
C PRO A 440 16.72 22.72 21.31
N TYR A 441 15.80 23.51 21.89
CA TYR A 441 16.08 24.42 23.00
C TYR A 441 14.85 24.64 23.88
N GLY A 442 14.87 24.09 25.10
CA GLY A 442 13.71 24.12 26.00
C GLY A 442 12.49 23.44 25.36
N ARG A 443 11.38 24.17 25.25
CA ARG A 443 10.16 23.73 24.53
C ARG A 443 10.11 24.19 23.05
N GLY A 444 11.19 24.80 22.55
CA GLY A 444 11.30 25.33 21.20
C GLY A 444 12.61 24.96 20.52
N TRP A 445 13.05 25.84 19.64
CA TRP A 445 14.12 25.58 18.67
C TRP A 445 15.04 26.78 18.52
N LEU A 446 16.32 26.51 18.32
CA LEU A 446 17.29 27.46 17.78
C LEU A 446 17.35 27.27 16.27
N VAL A 447 17.39 28.38 15.54
CA VAL A 447 17.40 28.39 14.07
C VAL A 447 18.54 29.27 13.59
N ALA A 448 19.47 28.70 12.83
CA ALA A 448 20.54 29.43 12.13
C ALA A 448 20.10 29.81 10.72
N THR A 449 20.33 31.05 10.31
CA THR A 449 20.03 31.53 8.96
C THR A 449 21.18 32.36 8.39
N SER A 450 21.06 32.72 7.11
CA SER A 450 21.97 33.67 6.46
C SER A 450 21.99 35.08 7.07
N ARG A 451 21.03 35.42 7.94
CA ARG A 451 20.89 36.75 8.55
C ARG A 451 21.00 36.78 10.08
N GLY A 452 21.00 35.63 10.74
CA GLY A 452 21.08 35.59 12.20
C GLY A 452 20.86 34.22 12.81
N ALA A 453 20.82 34.20 14.14
CA ALA A 453 20.32 33.09 14.92
C ALA A 453 19.06 33.51 15.69
N TYR A 454 18.07 32.63 15.69
CA TYR A 454 16.72 32.89 16.20
C TYR A 454 16.32 31.81 17.19
N GLU A 455 15.61 32.21 18.23
CA GLU A 455 14.85 31.34 19.11
C GLU A 455 13.41 31.28 18.59
N TRP A 456 12.87 30.08 18.40
CA TRP A 456 11.53 29.87 17.86
C TRP A 456 10.76 28.86 18.68
N ASN A 457 9.61 29.27 19.22
CA ASN A 457 8.62 28.37 19.79
C ASN A 457 7.40 28.32 18.86
N PRO A 458 6.82 27.13 18.60
CA PRO A 458 5.58 27.02 17.83
C PRO A 458 4.48 27.93 18.41
N GLY A 459 3.74 28.61 17.55
CA GLY A 459 2.74 29.61 17.93
C GLY A 459 3.28 31.01 18.24
N THR A 460 4.60 31.22 18.24
CA THR A 460 5.21 32.55 18.52
C THR A 460 6.14 33.02 17.40
N PRO A 461 6.26 34.35 17.16
CA PRO A 461 7.23 34.88 16.21
C PRO A 461 8.68 34.53 16.63
N PRO A 462 9.56 34.10 15.70
CA PRO A 462 10.97 33.87 15.96
C PRO A 462 11.65 35.13 16.53
N ARG A 463 12.29 34.98 17.69
CA ARG A 463 13.05 36.03 18.37
C ARG A 463 14.51 35.95 17.96
N GLN A 464 15.01 36.97 17.27
CA GLN A 464 16.43 37.05 16.94
C GLN A 464 17.27 37.31 18.19
N PHE A 465 18.31 36.51 18.42
CA PHE A 465 19.29 36.73 19.48
C PHE A 465 20.72 36.99 18.95
N ALA A 466 20.97 36.72 17.66
CA ALA A 466 22.21 37.11 16.99
C ALA A 466 21.95 37.60 15.56
N ALA A 467 22.68 38.64 15.15
CA ALA A 467 22.63 39.20 13.79
C ALA A 467 23.86 38.82 12.95
N GLY A 468 23.65 38.72 11.64
CA GLY A 468 24.66 38.31 10.66
C GLY A 468 24.65 36.81 10.37
N LEU A 469 25.37 36.40 9.32
CA LEU A 469 25.44 35.00 8.87
C LEU A 469 25.79 34.05 10.01
N CYS A 470 24.88 33.13 10.32
CA CYS A 470 25.07 32.06 11.28
C CYS A 470 25.00 30.71 10.57
N ASN A 471 26.07 29.92 10.65
CA ASN A 471 26.16 28.66 9.90
C ASN A 471 25.59 27.47 10.67
N ALA A 472 25.65 27.52 12.01
CA ALA A 472 25.20 26.43 12.87
C ALA A 472 24.77 26.96 14.24
N VAL A 473 23.86 26.23 14.88
CA VAL A 473 23.35 26.45 16.24
C VAL A 473 23.31 25.11 16.97
N VAL A 474 23.58 25.12 18.27
CA VAL A 474 23.41 23.97 19.17
C VAL A 474 23.03 24.46 20.57
N THR A 475 22.52 23.56 21.40
CA THR A 475 22.29 23.81 22.82
C THR A 475 23.36 23.11 23.63
N ARG A 476 24.07 23.85 24.49
CA ARG A 476 25.10 23.31 25.39
C ARG A 476 24.67 23.58 26.83
N LEU A 477 24.41 22.53 27.59
CA LEU A 477 23.96 22.62 28.99
C LEU A 477 22.77 23.59 29.17
N GLY A 478 21.81 23.53 28.26
CA GLY A 478 20.64 24.42 28.27
C GLY A 478 20.91 25.86 27.83
N ARG A 479 22.10 26.20 27.32
CA ARG A 479 22.44 27.54 26.80
C ARG A 479 22.56 27.54 25.27
N PRO A 480 22.05 28.57 24.56
CA PRO A 480 22.21 28.67 23.11
C PRO A 480 23.66 28.97 22.72
N VAL A 481 24.19 28.17 21.80
CA VAL A 481 25.52 28.37 21.18
C VAL A 481 25.35 28.47 19.68
N TYR A 482 26.04 29.42 19.04
CA TYR A 482 25.99 29.63 17.60
C TYR A 482 27.36 29.91 17.00
N ALA A 483 27.48 29.59 15.72
CA ALA A 483 28.67 29.82 14.91
C ALA A 483 28.48 31.03 14.00
N ARG A 484 29.38 32.03 14.10
CA ARG A 484 29.39 33.23 13.24
C ARG A 484 30.78 33.42 12.65
N GLY A 485 30.93 33.12 11.36
CA GLY A 485 32.24 33.09 10.72
C GLY A 485 33.14 32.08 11.45
N PRO A 486 34.35 32.47 11.88
CA PRO A 486 35.25 31.59 12.62
C PRO A 486 34.96 31.51 14.13
N ASP A 487 34.00 32.27 14.66
CA ASP A 487 33.76 32.36 16.10
C ASP A 487 32.61 31.47 16.57
N VAL A 488 32.83 30.74 17.68
CA VAL A 488 31.76 30.11 18.47
C VAL A 488 31.38 31.05 19.62
N ARG A 489 30.08 31.31 19.82
CA ARG A 489 29.59 32.26 20.80
C ARG A 489 28.39 31.71 21.57
N TYR A 490 28.30 32.05 22.86
CA TYR A 490 27.05 31.94 23.61
C TYR A 490 26.11 33.10 23.26
N ALA A 491 24.80 32.90 23.34
CA ALA A 491 23.83 33.98 23.15
C ALA A 491 23.92 35.07 24.23
N ASP A 492 24.32 34.70 25.43
CA ASP A 492 24.32 35.51 26.66
C ASP A 492 25.74 35.79 27.21
N GLY A 493 26.80 35.46 26.47
CA GLY A 493 28.16 35.46 27.02
C GLY A 493 29.26 35.83 26.02
N PRO A 494 30.51 35.89 26.50
CA PRO A 494 31.67 36.16 25.66
C PRO A 494 31.90 35.05 24.62
N ARG A 495 32.78 35.34 23.66
CA ARG A 495 33.25 34.36 22.66
C ARG A 495 33.80 33.12 23.37
N VAL A 496 33.38 31.94 22.92
CA VAL A 496 33.81 30.65 23.45
C VAL A 496 35.16 30.28 22.87
N THR A 497 35.26 30.20 21.54
CA THR A 497 36.49 29.88 20.82
C THR A 497 36.50 30.52 19.44
N ARG A 498 37.65 30.51 18.76
CA ARG A 498 37.78 30.87 17.35
C ARG A 498 38.58 29.84 16.59
N MET A 499 37.99 29.39 15.50
CA MET A 499 38.61 28.49 14.53
C MET A 499 39.48 29.27 13.53
N PRO A 500 40.44 28.61 12.86
CA PRO A 500 41.21 29.18 11.75
C PRO A 500 40.32 29.70 10.61
N ALA A 501 39.31 28.93 10.22
CA ALA A 501 38.40 29.27 9.15
C ALA A 501 36.94 29.38 9.62
N THR A 502 36.06 29.69 8.68
CA THR A 502 34.61 29.74 8.94
C THR A 502 34.12 28.39 9.45
N ILE A 503 33.39 28.38 10.55
CA ILE A 503 32.83 27.16 11.13
C ILE A 503 31.81 26.57 10.16
N ALA A 504 32.04 25.32 9.78
CA ALA A 504 31.16 24.53 8.93
C ALA A 504 30.15 23.75 9.78
N ARG A 505 30.59 23.20 10.93
CA ARG A 505 29.76 22.33 11.77
C ARG A 505 29.97 22.61 13.26
N LEU A 506 28.88 22.46 13.99
CA LEU A 506 28.82 22.59 15.44
C LEU A 506 27.97 21.45 15.99
N ARG A 507 28.48 20.72 16.98
CA ARG A 507 27.78 19.61 17.66
C ARG A 507 27.99 19.72 19.17
N ALA A 508 26.94 19.42 19.93
CA ALA A 508 27.02 19.35 21.39
C ALA A 508 26.66 17.93 21.84
N ALA A 509 27.44 17.39 22.77
CA ALA A 509 27.14 16.14 23.46
C ALA A 509 26.25 16.39 24.69
N PRO A 510 25.53 15.36 25.18
CA PRO A 510 24.73 15.46 26.39
C PRO A 510 25.51 15.88 27.64
N ASP A 511 26.80 15.56 27.72
CA ASP A 511 27.71 15.94 28.81
C ASP A 511 28.20 17.40 28.74
N GLY A 512 27.70 18.19 27.78
CA GLY A 512 28.11 19.57 27.60
C GLY A 512 29.40 19.76 26.81
N THR A 513 30.01 18.70 26.27
CA THR A 513 31.14 18.79 25.34
C THR A 513 30.69 19.38 24.00
N LEU A 514 31.46 20.32 23.45
CA LEU A 514 31.23 20.92 22.15
C LEU A 514 32.30 20.45 21.16
N ALA A 515 31.88 19.99 19.98
CA ALA A 515 32.78 19.72 18.87
C ALA A 515 32.53 20.74 17.76
N VAL A 516 33.61 21.36 17.29
CA VAL A 516 33.61 22.45 16.31
C VAL A 516 34.49 22.03 15.14
N GLN A 517 33.94 22.11 13.93
CA GLN A 517 34.70 21.88 12.71
C GLN A 517 34.56 23.07 11.77
N ASP A 518 35.66 23.54 11.21
CA ASP A 518 35.66 24.60 10.19
C ASP A 518 35.69 24.06 8.75
N VAL A 519 35.59 24.96 7.78
CA VAL A 519 35.59 24.62 6.35
C VAL A 519 36.92 24.06 5.83
N THR A 520 38.03 24.21 6.59
CA THR A 520 39.33 23.60 6.25
C THR A 520 39.47 22.18 6.82
N GLY A 521 38.48 21.74 7.62
CA GLY A 521 38.47 20.43 8.26
C GLY A 521 39.10 20.44 9.64
N ASP A 522 39.56 21.59 10.15
CA ASP A 522 40.16 21.69 11.47
C ASP A 522 39.09 21.46 12.53
N LEU A 523 39.44 20.63 13.52
CA LEU A 523 38.52 20.13 14.52
C LEU A 523 38.99 20.52 15.92
N ARG A 524 38.09 21.08 16.71
CA ARG A 524 38.34 21.45 18.10
C ARG A 524 37.25 20.92 19.01
N ILE A 525 37.66 20.33 20.14
CA ILE A 525 36.78 19.94 21.23
C ILE A 525 36.87 20.99 22.33
N ILE A 526 35.72 21.35 22.90
CA ILE A 526 35.60 22.19 24.10
C ILE A 526 34.83 21.39 25.13
N THR A 527 35.52 20.91 26.16
CA THR A 527 34.90 20.14 27.26
C THR A 527 34.01 21.02 28.13
N GLU A 528 33.16 20.41 28.97
CA GLU A 528 32.25 21.09 29.89
C GLU A 528 32.93 22.23 30.68
N ASP A 529 34.12 21.97 31.21
CA ASP A 529 34.96 22.90 32.00
C ASP A 529 35.61 24.01 31.16
N GLY A 530 35.37 24.05 29.85
CA GLY A 530 35.87 25.08 28.94
C GLY A 530 37.28 24.83 28.40
N ARG A 531 37.90 23.68 28.70
CA ARG A 531 39.21 23.35 28.13
C ARG A 531 39.07 23.08 26.63
N GLU A 532 39.92 23.74 25.85
CA GLU A 532 40.00 23.55 24.41
C GLU A 532 41.08 22.51 24.07
N ARG A 533 40.76 21.60 23.16
CA ARG A 533 41.70 20.62 22.62
C ARG A 533 41.60 20.63 21.10
N ASP A 534 42.68 21.06 20.45
CA ASP A 534 42.86 20.91 19.01
C ASP A 534 43.04 19.43 18.66
N MET A 535 42.37 18.99 17.60
CA MET A 535 42.54 17.68 17.00
C MET A 535 43.23 17.81 15.65
N ALA A 536 43.94 16.75 15.24
CA ALA A 536 44.74 16.77 14.02
C ALA A 536 43.89 17.16 12.79
N ALA A 537 44.41 18.11 12.02
CA ALA A 537 43.86 18.53 10.73
C ALA A 537 43.85 17.33 9.76
N GLY A 538 42.68 16.94 9.29
CA GLY A 538 42.51 15.80 8.39
C GLY A 538 41.14 15.80 7.75
N ALA A 539 41.00 15.10 6.62
CA ALA A 539 39.81 15.00 5.78
C ALA A 539 38.61 14.28 6.45
N ASP A 540 38.55 14.30 7.78
CA ASP A 540 37.58 13.59 8.59
C ASP A 540 36.38 14.49 8.87
N GLU A 541 35.18 14.04 8.55
CA GLU A 541 33.95 14.81 8.76
C GLU A 541 33.40 14.58 10.17
N LEU A 542 33.12 15.67 10.90
CA LEU A 542 32.45 15.60 12.21
C LEU A 542 30.98 15.19 12.05
N ILE A 543 30.65 14.03 12.60
CA ILE A 543 29.29 13.49 12.62
C ILE A 543 28.58 13.87 13.93
N ALA A 544 29.16 13.47 15.06
CA ALA A 544 28.55 13.61 16.37
C ALA A 544 29.61 13.75 17.49
N ALA A 545 29.19 14.37 18.59
CA ALA A 545 29.89 14.33 19.87
C ALA A 545 29.10 13.41 20.81
N VAL A 546 29.77 12.43 21.42
CA VAL A 546 29.19 11.44 22.34
C VAL A 546 29.65 11.73 23.79
N PRO A 547 28.88 11.33 24.81
CA PRO A 547 29.27 11.52 26.22
C PRO A 547 30.66 10.93 26.53
N GLY A 548 31.42 11.59 27.40
CA GLY A 548 32.79 11.23 27.75
C GLY A 548 33.85 11.86 26.85
N GLY A 549 33.50 12.89 26.08
CA GLY A 549 34.41 13.56 25.15
C GLY A 549 34.75 12.75 23.90
N ALA A 550 33.95 11.72 23.60
CA ALA A 550 34.17 10.90 22.43
C ALA A 550 33.62 11.58 21.16
N LEU A 551 34.29 11.42 20.02
CA LEU A 551 33.82 11.93 18.73
C LEU A 551 33.60 10.80 17.75
N ALA A 552 32.50 10.89 17.00
CA ALA A 552 32.30 10.09 15.80
C ALA A 552 32.76 10.88 14.58
N LEU A 553 33.81 10.40 13.94
CA LEU A 553 34.43 11.00 12.77
C LEU A 553 34.28 10.08 11.57
N ARG A 554 33.97 10.64 10.40
CA ARG A 554 33.96 9.91 9.13
C ARG A 554 35.25 10.19 8.37
N ARG A 555 36.11 9.18 8.20
CA ARG A 555 37.37 9.32 7.46
C ARG A 555 37.14 9.17 5.97
N GLN A 556 37.48 10.20 5.19
CA GLN A 556 37.51 10.12 3.72
C GLN A 556 38.91 9.67 3.25
N PRO A 557 39.04 8.81 2.22
CA PRO A 557 38.00 8.30 1.31
C PRO A 557 37.32 6.97 1.71
N GLU A 558 37.63 6.40 2.88
CA GLU A 558 37.34 4.98 3.18
C GLU A 558 35.99 4.68 3.86
N THR A 559 35.08 5.66 4.01
CA THR A 559 33.76 5.50 4.67
C THR A 559 33.85 4.82 6.04
N GLU A 560 34.95 5.05 6.76
CA GLU A 560 35.16 4.50 8.10
C GLU A 560 34.61 5.47 9.15
N ILE A 561 33.79 4.96 10.07
CA ILE A 561 33.40 5.67 11.29
C ILE A 561 34.42 5.30 12.38
N VAL A 562 35.11 6.32 12.89
CA VAL A 562 36.08 6.18 13.97
C VAL A 562 35.53 6.87 15.22
N HIS A 563 35.56 6.16 16.34
CA HIS A 563 35.27 6.72 17.65
C HIS A 563 36.58 7.14 18.32
N TRP A 564 36.76 8.44 18.55
CA TRP A 564 37.89 8.96 19.33
C TRP A 564 37.45 9.23 20.78
N PRO A 565 38.28 9.08 21.84
CA PRO A 565 39.67 8.60 21.88
C PRO A 565 39.78 7.06 21.97
N ALA A 566 38.67 6.34 21.90
CA ALA A 566 38.65 4.92 22.19
C ALA A 566 39.43 4.12 21.12
N PRO A 567 40.32 3.19 21.50
CA PRO A 567 41.16 2.42 20.57
C PRO A 567 40.36 1.28 19.91
N HIS A 568 39.16 1.58 19.43
CA HIS A 568 38.27 0.59 18.82
C HIS A 568 38.54 0.46 17.32
N ARG A 569 38.27 -0.73 16.80
CA ARG A 569 38.41 -1.06 15.38
C ARG A 569 37.49 -0.14 14.58
N PRO A 570 37.96 0.56 13.53
CA PRO A 570 37.11 1.42 12.71
C PRO A 570 35.93 0.63 12.13
N ALA A 571 34.74 1.21 12.23
CA ALA A 571 33.52 0.65 11.67
C ALA A 571 33.47 1.00 10.18
N ARG A 572 33.66 0.01 9.30
CA ARG A 572 33.64 0.20 7.85
C ARG A 572 32.21 0.09 7.32
N LEU A 573 31.70 1.13 6.69
CA LEU A 573 30.38 1.11 6.08
C LEU A 573 30.42 0.40 4.71
N SER A 574 29.36 -0.33 4.37
CA SER A 574 29.22 -1.00 3.06
C SER A 574 28.84 -0.05 1.92
N ALA A 575 28.35 1.15 2.24
CA ALA A 575 27.97 2.20 1.31
C ALA A 575 28.16 3.59 1.96
N GLU A 576 28.36 4.63 1.15
CA GLU A 576 28.54 5.99 1.63
C GLU A 576 27.18 6.66 1.93
N PRO A 577 26.88 7.00 3.19
CA PRO A 577 25.67 7.75 3.53
C PRO A 577 25.84 9.24 3.16
N GLN A 578 24.77 9.86 2.67
CA GLN A 578 24.67 11.29 2.38
C GLN A 578 24.61 12.14 3.67
N GLN A 579 24.00 11.62 4.73
CA GLN A 579 24.01 12.21 6.06
C GLN A 579 24.01 11.11 7.13
N LEU A 580 24.68 11.35 8.26
CA LEU A 580 24.65 10.47 9.43
C LEU A 580 24.29 11.27 10.68
N VAL A 581 23.40 10.74 11.53
CA VAL A 581 22.99 11.37 12.80
C VAL A 581 23.03 10.37 13.95
N PRO A 582 23.37 10.79 15.19
CA PRO A 582 23.34 9.90 16.35
C PRO A 582 21.91 9.59 16.79
N TRP A 583 21.65 8.34 17.18
CA TRP A 583 20.35 7.86 17.68
C TRP A 583 20.42 7.33 19.13
N GLY A 584 21.63 6.97 19.58
CA GLY A 584 21.89 6.47 20.94
C GLY A 584 23.38 6.48 21.27
N THR A 585 23.75 5.85 22.40
CA THR A 585 25.17 5.60 22.76
C THR A 585 25.76 4.52 21.84
N GLY A 586 26.42 4.95 20.76
CA GLY A 586 27.04 4.03 19.78
C GLY A 586 26.12 3.61 18.63
N GLU A 587 24.97 4.26 18.47
CA GLU A 587 24.01 3.99 17.39
C GLU A 587 23.82 5.23 16.53
N PHE A 588 23.74 5.04 15.22
CA PHE A 588 23.61 6.09 14.21
C PHE A 588 22.49 5.77 13.23
N VAL A 589 21.97 6.78 12.54
CA VAL A 589 21.08 6.62 11.40
C VAL A 589 21.71 7.31 10.19
N GLY A 590 21.80 6.57 9.09
CA GLY A 590 22.36 7.02 7.81
C GLY A 590 21.28 7.24 6.75
N ALA A 591 21.35 8.35 6.04
CA ALA A 591 20.57 8.64 4.84
C ALA A 591 21.36 8.19 3.60
N TYR A 592 20.74 7.45 2.69
CA TYR A 592 21.38 6.90 1.49
C TYR A 592 20.61 7.29 0.23
N GLU A 593 21.30 7.23 -0.92
CA GLU A 593 20.67 7.44 -2.23
C GLU A 593 19.50 6.48 -2.50
N ARG A 594 19.44 5.34 -1.83
CA ARG A 594 18.39 4.32 -2.00
C ARG A 594 17.56 4.03 -0.75
N GLY A 595 17.57 4.89 0.27
CA GLY A 595 16.80 4.63 1.50
C GLY A 595 17.33 5.31 2.75
N THR A 596 16.78 4.93 3.90
CA THR A 596 17.35 5.24 5.23
C THR A 596 17.74 3.94 5.93
N ALA A 597 18.86 3.93 6.66
CA ALA A 597 19.27 2.76 7.44
C ALA A 597 19.71 3.14 8.85
N VAL A 598 19.35 2.31 9.83
CA VAL A 598 19.88 2.39 11.19
C VAL A 598 21.20 1.60 11.21
N ILE A 599 22.23 2.22 11.77
CA ILE A 599 23.61 1.71 11.82
C ILE A 599 23.98 1.57 13.30
N HIS A 600 24.06 0.34 13.78
CA HIS A 600 24.61 0.08 15.11
C HIS A 600 26.13 -0.05 15.00
N ALA A 601 26.89 0.81 15.70
CA ALA A 601 28.32 0.61 15.90
C ALA A 601 28.53 -0.14 17.24
N SER A 602 28.50 -1.47 17.19
CA SER A 602 28.86 -2.32 18.32
C SER A 602 30.39 -2.54 18.36
N PRO A 603 30.99 -2.80 19.55
CA PRO A 603 32.35 -3.31 19.66
C PRO A 603 32.63 -4.56 18.78
N ASP A 604 31.58 -5.33 18.46
CA ASP A 604 31.66 -6.60 17.73
C ASP A 604 31.43 -6.46 16.21
N GLY A 605 31.08 -5.25 15.70
CA GLY A 605 30.84 -5.00 14.28
C GLY A 605 29.68 -4.04 14.01
N VAL A 606 29.51 -3.67 12.74
CA VAL A 606 28.39 -2.82 12.28
C VAL A 606 27.20 -3.68 11.89
N THR A 607 26.05 -3.48 12.54
CA THR A 607 24.77 -4.05 12.09
C THR A 607 23.95 -2.96 11.39
N VAL A 608 23.62 -3.16 10.12
CA VAL A 608 22.76 -2.25 9.34
C VAL A 608 21.34 -2.81 9.34
N VAL A 609 20.40 -2.12 9.97
CA VAL A 609 18.97 -2.43 9.95
C VAL A 609 18.30 -1.45 8.98
N ALA A 610 17.92 -1.93 7.78
CA ALA A 610 17.40 -1.08 6.70
C ALA A 610 15.91 -0.75 6.90
N ALA A 611 15.53 0.53 6.70
CA ALA A 611 14.14 0.97 6.69
C ALA A 611 13.80 1.64 5.35
N SER A 612 13.00 0.95 4.53
CA SER A 612 12.18 1.40 3.38
C SER A 612 12.80 2.26 2.24
N LEU A 613 12.19 2.09 1.05
CA LEU A 613 12.66 2.31 -0.33
C LEU A 613 12.47 3.74 -0.89
N SER A 614 12.84 4.81 -0.15
CA SER A 614 12.81 6.17 -0.70
C SER A 614 14.12 6.94 -0.54
N THR A 615 14.56 7.62 -1.60
CA THR A 615 15.76 8.49 -1.62
C THR A 615 15.68 9.50 -0.48
N SER A 616 16.68 9.55 0.40
CA SER A 616 16.70 10.44 1.57
C SER A 616 18.03 11.20 1.62
N ARG A 617 17.98 12.54 1.62
CA ARG A 617 19.15 13.43 1.73
C ARG A 617 19.39 13.94 3.14
N GLN A 618 18.33 14.07 3.93
CA GLN A 618 18.38 14.56 5.29
C GLN A 618 17.65 13.64 6.26
N VAL A 619 18.20 13.43 7.45
CA VAL A 619 17.61 12.61 8.53
C VAL A 619 17.80 13.26 9.89
N ALA A 620 16.86 13.03 10.80
CA ALA A 620 17.00 13.32 12.22
C ALA A 620 16.39 12.15 13.02
N ALA A 621 17.05 11.71 14.10
CA ALA A 621 16.55 10.66 15.00
C ALA A 621 16.59 11.09 16.48
N TYR A 622 15.59 10.73 17.26
CA TYR A 622 15.52 10.93 18.72
C TYR A 622 14.55 9.96 19.37
N GLY A 623 14.95 9.30 20.47
CA GLY A 623 14.11 8.31 21.14
C GLY A 623 13.76 7.15 20.20
N ASN A 624 12.47 6.84 20.04
CA ASN A 624 11.97 5.84 19.09
C ASN A 624 11.45 6.49 17.80
N HIS A 625 11.88 7.69 17.44
CA HIS A 625 11.36 8.42 16.27
C HIS A 625 12.48 8.85 15.32
N LEU A 626 12.19 8.74 14.02
CA LEU A 626 13.06 9.12 12.92
C LEU A 626 12.27 9.93 11.89
N VAL A 627 12.84 11.01 11.40
CA VAL A 627 12.28 11.78 10.28
C VAL A 627 13.33 11.87 9.18
N ALA A 628 12.95 11.48 7.96
CA ALA A 628 13.77 11.60 6.76
C ALA A 628 13.17 12.63 5.80
N ALA A 629 14.00 13.31 5.01
CA ALA A 629 13.57 14.23 3.96
C ALA A 629 14.48 14.18 2.71
N ASP A 630 13.89 14.45 1.55
CA ASP A 630 14.60 14.62 0.28
C ASP A 630 13.90 15.67 -0.60
N GLY A 631 14.61 16.75 -0.89
CA GLY A 631 14.05 17.90 -1.60
C GLY A 631 12.79 18.41 -0.90
N ILE A 632 11.64 18.23 -1.54
CA ILE A 632 10.33 18.63 -1.00
C ILE A 632 9.62 17.52 -0.22
N ARG A 633 10.14 16.29 -0.22
CA ARG A 633 9.53 15.11 0.41
C ARG A 633 10.03 14.94 1.85
N ARG A 634 9.19 14.38 2.72
CA ARG A 634 9.57 13.98 4.08
C ARG A 634 8.74 12.79 4.56
N THR A 635 9.30 11.97 5.43
CA THR A 635 8.69 10.75 5.97
C THR A 635 9.05 10.60 7.45
N GLY A 636 8.07 10.28 8.30
CA GLY A 636 8.30 9.95 9.71
C GLY A 636 8.26 8.44 9.92
N TYR A 637 9.05 7.97 10.88
CA TYR A 637 9.18 6.57 11.25
C TYR A 637 9.20 6.45 12.77
N GLU A 638 8.52 5.44 13.31
CA GLU A 638 8.73 4.99 14.68
C GLU A 638 9.76 3.85 14.65
N LEU A 639 10.96 4.11 15.17
CA LEU A 639 12.01 3.13 15.35
C LEU A 639 11.77 2.35 16.64
N ARG A 640 11.46 1.06 16.52
CA ARG A 640 11.53 0.15 17.66
C ARG A 640 12.97 -0.33 17.80
N ARG A 641 13.54 -0.18 19.01
CA ARG A 641 14.81 -0.85 19.33
C ARG A 641 14.65 -2.34 19.03
N PRO A 642 15.57 -2.96 18.28
CA PRO A 642 15.62 -4.41 18.21
C PRO A 642 15.65 -4.93 19.64
N GLY A 643 14.64 -5.72 20.02
CA GLY A 643 14.73 -6.46 21.26
C GLY A 643 15.95 -7.36 21.14
N ARG A 644 16.83 -7.36 22.14
CA ARG A 644 17.96 -8.30 22.27
C ARG A 644 17.56 -9.79 22.27
N ASP A 645 16.30 -10.09 22.06
CA ASP A 645 15.80 -11.44 21.97
C ASP A 645 16.10 -11.95 20.57
N SER A 646 17.02 -12.93 20.49
CA SER A 646 17.28 -13.66 19.25
C SER A 646 15.99 -14.32 18.78
N GLY A 647 15.27 -13.69 17.85
CA GLY A 647 14.01 -14.22 17.31
C GLY A 647 14.23 -15.64 16.79
N ASP A 648 13.46 -16.63 17.23
CA ASP A 648 13.66 -18.04 16.86
C ASP A 648 13.12 -18.37 15.44
N GLY A 649 12.68 -17.35 14.70
CA GLY A 649 12.05 -17.48 13.40
C GLY A 649 10.64 -18.06 13.48
N ARG A 650 9.97 -18.09 14.63
CA ARG A 650 8.65 -18.71 14.80
C ARG A 650 7.61 -17.72 15.29
N VAL A 651 6.41 -17.84 14.74
CA VAL A 651 5.20 -17.14 15.20
C VAL A 651 4.13 -18.17 15.45
N LEU A 652 3.67 -18.27 16.70
CA LEU A 652 2.61 -19.19 17.08
C LEU A 652 1.23 -18.55 16.89
N LEU A 653 0.37 -19.24 16.14
CA LEU A 653 -1.06 -19.00 16.00
C LEU A 653 -1.82 -20.15 16.66
N THR A 654 -2.63 -19.84 17.66
CA THR A 654 -3.51 -20.84 18.31
C THR A 654 -4.95 -20.61 17.86
N ALA A 655 -5.53 -21.59 17.20
CA ALA A 655 -6.95 -21.58 16.81
C ALA A 655 -7.78 -22.41 17.79
N SER A 656 -8.87 -21.84 18.28
CA SER A 656 -9.83 -22.49 19.16
C SER A 656 -11.26 -22.11 18.75
N THR A 657 -12.25 -22.61 19.48
CA THR A 657 -13.64 -22.18 19.35
C THR A 657 -14.13 -21.55 20.65
N ASP A 658 -15.00 -20.55 20.54
CA ASP A 658 -15.80 -20.02 21.64
C ASP A 658 -17.27 -19.99 21.22
N GLY A 659 -18.01 -21.01 21.66
CA GLY A 659 -19.31 -21.36 21.07
C GLY A 659 -19.16 -21.74 19.59
N ASP A 660 -19.96 -21.12 18.72
CA ASP A 660 -19.92 -21.34 17.26
C ASP A 660 -18.87 -20.48 16.54
N ALA A 661 -18.18 -19.57 17.26
CA ALA A 661 -17.19 -18.69 16.66
C ALA A 661 -15.79 -19.33 16.73
N ALA A 662 -15.06 -19.29 15.61
CA ALA A 662 -13.63 -19.56 15.63
C ALA A 662 -12.90 -18.37 16.28
N VAL A 663 -11.93 -18.65 17.14
CA VAL A 663 -11.07 -17.65 17.79
C VAL A 663 -9.63 -17.97 17.46
N VAL A 664 -8.89 -16.99 16.96
CA VAL A 664 -7.46 -17.13 16.67
C VAL A 664 -6.68 -16.20 17.57
N ARG A 665 -5.67 -16.74 18.25
CA ARG A 665 -4.75 -16.00 19.11
C ARG A 665 -3.37 -15.96 18.49
N VAL A 666 -2.82 -14.76 18.43
CA VAL A 666 -1.42 -14.48 18.12
C VAL A 666 -0.68 -14.37 19.45
N ALA A 667 0.48 -15.03 19.62
CA ALA A 667 1.16 -15.20 20.91
C ALA A 667 1.37 -13.92 21.76
N GLY A 668 1.48 -12.74 21.13
CA GLY A 668 1.51 -11.43 21.79
C GLY A 668 0.43 -10.44 21.35
N GLY A 669 -0.60 -10.91 20.62
CA GLY A 669 -1.66 -10.08 20.04
C GLY A 669 -3.02 -10.21 20.72
N LEU A 670 -3.98 -9.43 20.23
CA LEU A 670 -5.38 -9.55 20.67
C LEU A 670 -6.04 -10.79 20.01
N PRO A 671 -6.96 -11.49 20.71
CA PRO A 671 -7.71 -12.57 20.10
C PRO A 671 -8.61 -12.03 18.99
N VAL A 672 -8.56 -12.66 17.81
CA VAL A 672 -9.46 -12.37 16.69
C VAL A 672 -10.61 -13.35 16.71
N ARG A 673 -11.83 -12.84 16.90
CA ARG A 673 -13.05 -13.64 16.83
C ARG A 673 -13.61 -13.59 15.42
N LEU A 674 -13.83 -14.75 14.82
CA LEU A 674 -14.31 -14.87 13.44
C LEU A 674 -15.82 -14.99 13.43
N ASP A 675 -16.46 -14.28 12.51
CA ASP A 675 -17.90 -14.38 12.28
C ASP A 675 -18.24 -15.82 11.83
N PRO A 676 -19.12 -16.55 12.55
CA PRO A 676 -19.57 -17.88 12.15
C PRO A 676 -20.12 -17.97 10.72
N ALA A 677 -20.73 -16.90 10.20
CA ALA A 677 -21.22 -16.83 8.83
C ALA A 677 -20.07 -16.84 7.82
N VAL A 678 -19.05 -16.01 8.04
CA VAL A 678 -17.84 -15.94 7.20
C VAL A 678 -17.11 -17.28 7.21
N VAL A 679 -16.96 -17.89 8.39
CA VAL A 679 -16.35 -19.22 8.55
C VAL A 679 -17.11 -20.28 7.75
N ARG A 680 -18.45 -20.26 7.80
CA ARG A 680 -19.30 -21.19 7.05
C ARG A 680 -19.16 -21.00 5.54
N THR A 681 -19.25 -19.77 5.06
CA THR A 681 -19.09 -19.45 3.64
C THR A 681 -17.69 -19.82 3.14
N LEU A 682 -16.65 -19.54 3.92
CA LEU A 682 -15.28 -19.92 3.58
C LEU A 682 -15.16 -21.45 3.41
N ARG A 683 -15.76 -22.23 4.31
CA ARG A 683 -15.78 -23.71 4.21
C ARG A 683 -16.51 -24.19 2.96
N GLU A 684 -17.71 -23.67 2.72
CA GLU A 684 -18.53 -24.05 1.58
C GLU A 684 -17.83 -23.73 0.25
N ARG A 685 -17.22 -22.55 0.14
CA ARG A 685 -16.54 -22.10 -1.07
C ARG A 685 -15.21 -22.81 -1.29
N ALA A 686 -14.43 -23.05 -0.25
CA ALA A 686 -13.17 -23.78 -0.36
C ALA A 686 -13.35 -25.25 -0.78
N GLY A 687 -14.52 -25.85 -0.51
CA GLY A 687 -14.86 -27.20 -0.94
C GLY A 687 -15.36 -27.33 -2.38
N GLN A 688 -15.57 -26.22 -3.10
CA GLN A 688 -16.12 -26.23 -4.46
C GLN A 688 -15.00 -26.19 -5.52
N ASP A 689 -15.09 -27.07 -6.52
CA ASP A 689 -14.12 -27.20 -7.63
C ASP A 689 -14.27 -26.12 -8.73
N THR A 690 -14.91 -24.98 -8.44
CA THR A 690 -15.10 -23.89 -9.41
C THR A 690 -14.12 -22.76 -9.17
N LEU A 691 -13.62 -22.14 -10.25
CA LEU A 691 -12.70 -21.00 -10.16
C LEU A 691 -13.33 -19.82 -9.38
N GLN A 692 -14.64 -19.60 -9.55
CA GLN A 692 -15.37 -18.54 -8.84
C GLN A 692 -15.38 -18.79 -7.33
N ALA A 693 -15.75 -20.00 -6.89
CA ALA A 693 -15.79 -20.33 -5.47
C ALA A 693 -14.39 -20.27 -4.83
N GLN A 694 -13.36 -20.73 -5.55
CA GLN A 694 -11.97 -20.59 -5.09
C GLN A 694 -11.56 -19.12 -4.97
N SER A 695 -11.95 -18.26 -5.92
CA SER A 695 -11.67 -16.83 -5.84
C SER A 695 -12.38 -16.15 -4.67
N GLU A 696 -13.63 -16.53 -4.39
CA GLU A 696 -14.39 -16.03 -3.23
C GLU A 696 -13.75 -16.51 -1.92
N ALA A 697 -13.32 -17.78 -1.83
CA ALA A 697 -12.62 -18.31 -0.67
C ALA A 697 -11.29 -17.60 -0.40
N VAL A 698 -10.54 -17.26 -1.46
CA VAL A 698 -9.31 -16.45 -1.35
C VAL A 698 -9.64 -15.06 -0.80
N GLY A 699 -10.66 -14.38 -1.33
CA GLY A 699 -11.07 -13.05 -0.84
C GLY A 699 -11.41 -13.05 0.66
N LEU A 700 -12.25 -14.00 1.08
CA LEU A 700 -12.66 -14.18 2.49
C LEU A 700 -11.47 -14.54 3.41
N ALA A 701 -10.53 -15.35 2.93
CA ALA A 701 -9.30 -15.64 3.68
C ALA A 701 -8.36 -14.42 3.75
N GLY A 702 -8.42 -13.53 2.76
CA GLY A 702 -7.78 -12.23 2.78
C GLY A 702 -8.32 -11.32 3.88
N ASP A 703 -9.66 -11.20 3.99
CA ASP A 703 -10.30 -10.41 5.07
C ASP A 703 -9.86 -10.91 6.45
N LEU A 704 -9.79 -12.23 6.60
CA LEU A 704 -9.33 -12.88 7.81
C LEU A 704 -7.84 -12.61 8.10
N GLY A 705 -6.99 -12.62 7.06
CA GLY A 705 -5.59 -12.27 7.19
C GLY A 705 -5.37 -10.82 7.63
N ASP A 706 -6.17 -9.88 7.11
CA ASP A 706 -6.14 -8.47 7.51
C ASP A 706 -6.55 -8.27 8.98
N ALA A 707 -7.55 -9.03 9.45
CA ALA A 707 -7.96 -9.02 10.85
C ALA A 707 -6.83 -9.52 11.77
N LEU A 708 -6.13 -10.61 11.40
CA LEU A 708 -4.97 -11.12 12.15
C LEU A 708 -3.82 -10.12 12.16
N TRP A 709 -3.57 -9.44 11.03
CA TRP A 709 -2.56 -8.39 10.94
C TRP A 709 -2.84 -7.24 11.90
N SER A 710 -4.07 -6.76 11.89
CA SER A 710 -4.55 -5.68 12.76
C SER A 710 -4.49 -6.06 14.24
N ALA A 711 -4.62 -7.35 14.56
CA ALA A 711 -4.56 -7.88 15.91
C ALA A 711 -3.14 -8.10 16.46
N GLY A 712 -2.10 -7.80 15.68
CA GLY A 712 -0.71 -7.81 16.14
C GLY A 712 0.19 -8.84 15.45
N LEU A 713 -0.29 -9.56 14.42
CA LEU A 713 0.55 -10.54 13.70
C LEU A 713 1.81 -9.91 13.10
N ALA A 714 1.75 -8.66 12.61
CA ALA A 714 2.92 -7.95 12.10
C ALA A 714 4.04 -7.82 13.16
N ALA A 715 3.67 -7.50 14.41
CA ALA A 715 4.63 -7.32 15.49
C ALA A 715 5.30 -8.64 15.90
N GLU A 716 4.58 -9.76 15.82
CA GLU A 716 5.16 -11.09 16.04
C GLU A 716 6.11 -11.50 14.92
N PHE A 717 5.80 -11.16 13.67
CA PHE A 717 6.70 -11.38 12.54
C PHE A 717 8.05 -10.67 12.75
N ASP A 718 8.02 -9.41 13.15
CA ASP A 718 9.23 -8.63 13.43
C ASP A 718 10.02 -9.23 14.60
N ARG A 719 9.32 -9.65 15.66
CA ARG A 719 9.96 -10.33 16.80
C ARG A 719 10.60 -11.66 16.41
N ALA A 720 9.93 -12.44 15.57
CA ALA A 720 10.44 -13.72 15.08
C ALA A 720 11.69 -13.56 14.21
N ARG A 721 11.82 -12.44 13.47
CA ARG A 721 13.02 -12.11 12.69
C ARG A 721 14.20 -11.71 13.58
N GLY A 722 13.93 -11.02 14.69
CA GLY A 722 14.97 -10.49 15.57
C GLY A 722 15.90 -9.53 14.83
N ASP A 723 17.21 -9.64 15.06
CA ASP A 723 18.22 -8.77 14.44
C ASP A 723 18.50 -9.06 12.95
N ASP A 724 17.95 -10.15 12.42
CA ASP A 724 18.15 -10.57 11.03
C ASP A 724 16.88 -10.32 10.22
N PRO A 725 16.79 -9.19 9.47
CA PRO A 725 15.60 -8.88 8.67
C PRO A 725 15.38 -9.89 7.54
N GLU A 726 16.42 -10.62 7.15
CA GLU A 726 16.37 -11.69 6.13
C GLU A 726 16.08 -13.07 6.76
N ARG A 727 15.83 -13.15 8.07
CA ARG A 727 15.45 -14.40 8.75
C ARG A 727 14.07 -14.86 8.25
N PRO A 728 13.97 -16.07 7.67
CA PRO A 728 12.68 -16.64 7.31
C PRO A 728 11.82 -16.86 8.56
N VAL A 729 10.53 -16.56 8.46
CA VAL A 729 9.57 -16.68 9.57
C VAL A 729 8.61 -17.84 9.30
N ARG A 730 8.48 -18.72 10.28
CA ARG A 730 7.55 -19.85 10.32
C ARG A 730 6.32 -19.48 11.13
N LEU A 731 5.17 -19.37 10.47
CA LEU A 731 3.87 -19.31 11.13
C LEU A 731 3.46 -20.73 11.53
N GLN A 732 3.42 -21.02 12.82
CA GLN A 732 2.97 -22.31 13.35
C GLN A 732 1.52 -22.20 13.74
N LEU A 733 0.65 -22.93 13.04
CA LEU A 733 -0.75 -23.03 13.41
C LEU A 733 -0.97 -24.27 14.27
N GLU A 734 -1.43 -24.04 15.49
CA GLU A 734 -1.84 -25.04 16.46
C GLU A 734 -3.34 -24.93 16.73
N PHE A 735 -3.96 -26.07 17.03
CA PHE A 735 -5.37 -26.15 17.39
C PHE A 735 -5.46 -26.52 18.87
N ALA A 736 -6.30 -25.80 19.62
CA ALA A 736 -6.52 -26.10 21.03
C ALA A 736 -7.12 -27.51 21.21
N ASP A 737 -6.86 -28.13 22.37
CA ASP A 737 -7.43 -29.44 22.70
C ASP A 737 -8.96 -29.42 22.60
N GLY A 738 -9.52 -30.40 21.89
CA GLY A 738 -10.96 -30.50 21.65
C GLY A 738 -11.50 -29.54 20.58
N ALA A 739 -10.64 -28.81 19.84
CA ALA A 739 -11.06 -28.04 18.68
C ALA A 739 -11.75 -28.96 17.64
N PRO A 740 -12.87 -28.53 17.05
CA PRO A 740 -13.60 -29.36 16.10
C PRO A 740 -12.83 -29.50 14.77
N ASP A 741 -12.94 -30.67 14.12
CA ASP A 741 -12.22 -31.00 12.88
C ASP A 741 -12.40 -29.94 11.77
N TRP A 742 -13.58 -29.33 11.72
CA TRP A 742 -13.86 -28.31 10.72
C TRP A 742 -12.97 -27.07 10.83
N LEU A 743 -12.50 -26.74 12.04
CA LEU A 743 -11.59 -25.62 12.26
C LEU A 743 -10.22 -25.94 11.67
N ALA A 744 -9.77 -27.19 11.83
CA ALA A 744 -8.58 -27.70 11.14
C ALA A 744 -8.78 -27.75 9.62
N ASP A 745 -10.01 -27.88 9.14
CA ASP A 745 -10.31 -27.87 7.70
C ASP A 745 -10.49 -26.46 7.12
N LEU A 746 -10.36 -25.36 7.87
CA LEU A 746 -10.34 -24.02 7.25
C LEU A 746 -9.07 -23.83 6.41
N PRO A 747 -9.15 -23.06 5.29
CA PRO A 747 -8.01 -22.84 4.41
C PRO A 747 -7.06 -21.78 4.95
N TRP A 748 -6.43 -22.08 6.10
CA TRP A 748 -5.52 -21.18 6.79
C TRP A 748 -4.32 -20.74 5.93
N GLU A 749 -3.94 -21.57 4.97
CA GLU A 749 -2.91 -21.27 3.98
C GLU A 749 -3.32 -20.21 2.94
N LEU A 750 -4.62 -19.90 2.84
CA LEU A 750 -5.11 -18.74 2.11
C LEU A 750 -5.09 -17.46 2.95
N LEU A 751 -4.67 -17.51 4.22
CA LEU A 751 -4.48 -16.29 5.00
C LEU A 751 -3.38 -15.43 4.38
N HIS A 752 -3.80 -14.31 3.83
CA HIS A 752 -2.91 -13.28 3.32
C HIS A 752 -3.50 -11.93 3.69
N ARG A 753 -2.65 -10.90 3.69
CA ARG A 753 -3.14 -9.52 3.75
C ARG A 753 -3.72 -9.19 2.38
N GLN A 754 -4.95 -8.68 2.24
CA GLN A 754 -5.62 -8.54 0.92
C GLN A 754 -4.78 -7.77 -0.12
N TYR A 755 -3.96 -6.81 0.33
CA TYR A 755 -3.08 -5.98 -0.51
C TYR A 755 -1.60 -6.37 -0.48
N ALA A 756 -1.26 -7.37 0.33
CA ALA A 756 -0.02 -8.12 0.19
C ALA A 756 -0.41 -9.60 0.09
N PRO A 757 -1.07 -10.03 -1.01
CA PRO A 757 -1.70 -11.35 -1.11
C PRO A 757 -0.73 -12.53 -1.02
N LEU A 758 0.54 -12.22 -0.77
CA LEU A 758 1.70 -12.99 -1.07
C LEU A 758 2.82 -12.63 -0.07
N MET A 759 2.53 -12.56 1.24
CA MET A 759 3.59 -12.61 2.29
C MET A 759 4.50 -13.85 2.12
N TRP A 760 4.00 -14.90 1.46
CA TRP A 760 4.74 -16.07 0.97
C TRP A 760 5.83 -15.73 -0.08
N PHE A 761 5.84 -14.49 -0.60
CA PHE A 761 6.69 -13.98 -1.68
C PHE A 761 7.49 -12.75 -1.26
N ALA A 762 7.27 -12.26 -0.03
CA ALA A 762 8.17 -11.32 0.59
C ALA A 762 9.57 -11.95 0.65
N GLU A 763 10.61 -11.13 0.52
CA GLU A 763 11.97 -11.53 0.87
C GLU A 763 12.22 -10.94 2.27
N PRO A 764 12.48 -11.79 3.29
CA PRO A 764 12.53 -13.26 3.26
C PRO A 764 11.13 -13.92 3.31
N PRO A 765 10.97 -15.13 2.72
CA PRO A 765 9.67 -15.79 2.62
C PRO A 765 9.13 -16.23 3.98
N ALA A 766 7.82 -16.07 4.17
CA ALA A 766 7.08 -16.62 5.29
C ALA A 766 6.48 -18.00 4.94
N THR A 767 6.47 -18.94 5.88
CA THR A 767 5.85 -20.26 5.68
C THR A 767 4.81 -20.55 6.73
N LEU A 768 3.57 -20.84 6.32
CA LEU A 768 2.58 -21.43 7.21
C LEU A 768 2.81 -22.93 7.32
N VAL A 769 2.97 -23.38 8.56
CA VAL A 769 3.14 -24.79 8.92
C VAL A 769 2.01 -25.19 9.84
N ARG A 770 1.39 -26.33 9.54
CA ARG A 770 0.44 -26.97 10.46
C ARG A 770 1.17 -27.95 11.34
N VAL A 771 1.13 -27.71 12.65
CA VAL A 771 1.79 -28.58 13.62
C VAL A 771 0.82 -29.68 14.04
N VAL A 772 1.24 -30.94 13.94
CA VAL A 772 0.43 -32.10 14.32
C VAL A 772 1.09 -32.82 15.51
N PRO A 773 0.36 -33.02 16.62
CA PRO A 773 0.85 -33.79 17.78
C PRO A 773 1.23 -35.23 17.39
N HIS A 774 2.28 -35.76 18.02
CA HIS A 774 2.72 -37.14 17.79
C HIS A 774 3.52 -37.71 18.97
N GLU A 775 3.45 -39.03 19.18
CA GLU A 775 4.07 -39.72 20.33
C GLU A 775 5.36 -40.51 20.03
N ALA A 776 5.59 -41.04 18.81
CA ALA A 776 6.77 -41.89 18.57
C ALA A 776 8.08 -41.09 18.47
N ALA A 777 9.25 -41.70 18.67
CA ALA A 777 10.56 -41.02 18.64
C ALA A 777 10.96 -40.45 17.25
N PRO A 778 11.93 -39.53 17.15
CA PRO A 778 12.49 -39.08 15.87
C PRO A 778 13.21 -40.23 15.14
N ILE A 779 13.12 -40.27 13.80
CA ILE A 779 13.85 -41.23 12.97
C ILE A 779 15.27 -40.67 12.72
N PRO A 780 16.37 -41.41 13.05
CA PRO A 780 17.73 -40.97 12.78
C PRO A 780 17.97 -40.67 11.29
N ALA A 781 18.77 -39.64 11.00
CA ALA A 781 19.06 -39.28 9.61
C ALA A 781 20.01 -40.30 8.94
N PRO A 782 19.66 -40.84 7.75
CA PRO A 782 20.56 -41.70 6.99
C PRO A 782 21.67 -40.89 6.32
N ALA A 783 22.83 -41.52 6.11
CA ALA A 783 23.96 -40.90 5.41
C ALA A 783 23.70 -40.64 3.90
N THR A 784 22.76 -41.34 3.30
CA THR A 784 22.44 -41.26 1.86
C THR A 784 20.92 -41.41 1.68
N PRO A 785 20.18 -40.30 1.51
CA PRO A 785 18.72 -40.34 1.42
C PRO A 785 18.24 -41.20 0.24
N ARG A 786 17.20 -42.00 0.45
CA ARG A 786 16.54 -42.82 -0.56
C ARG A 786 15.24 -42.19 -1.02
N LEU A 787 15.10 -41.95 -2.33
CA LEU A 787 13.89 -41.39 -2.93
C LEU A 787 13.10 -42.48 -3.68
N LEU A 788 11.84 -42.68 -3.27
CA LEU A 788 10.85 -43.51 -3.95
C LEU A 788 9.78 -42.63 -4.60
N VAL A 789 9.54 -42.82 -5.89
CA VAL A 789 8.47 -42.12 -6.62
C VAL A 789 7.45 -43.15 -7.06
N MET A 790 6.28 -43.08 -6.46
CA MET A 790 5.13 -43.92 -6.76
C MET A 790 4.12 -43.12 -7.59
N ARG A 791 3.53 -43.79 -8.59
CA ARG A 791 2.45 -43.22 -9.40
C ARG A 791 1.30 -44.19 -9.57
N ASP A 792 0.09 -43.64 -9.67
CA ASP A 792 -1.06 -44.38 -10.19
C ASP A 792 -0.88 -44.66 -11.71
N SER A 793 -1.64 -45.63 -12.19
CA SER A 793 -1.81 -46.04 -13.59
C SER A 793 -2.54 -45.02 -14.48
N ASP A 794 -3.09 -43.94 -13.92
CA ASP A 794 -3.76 -42.90 -14.70
C ASP A 794 -2.78 -42.19 -15.64
N ARG A 795 -3.09 -42.16 -16.94
CA ARG A 795 -2.29 -41.48 -17.98
C ARG A 795 -2.19 -39.98 -17.74
N ALA A 796 -3.14 -39.35 -17.03
CA ALA A 796 -3.03 -37.95 -16.65
C ALA A 796 -1.76 -37.67 -15.83
N LEU A 797 -1.21 -38.68 -15.14
CA LEU A 797 0.02 -38.62 -14.33
C LEU A 797 1.28 -38.97 -15.13
N ASP A 798 1.22 -39.13 -16.45
CA ASP A 798 2.43 -39.33 -17.28
C ASP A 798 3.49 -38.21 -17.19
N PRO A 799 3.15 -36.92 -16.91
CA PRO A 799 4.15 -35.88 -16.65
C PRO A 799 5.11 -36.20 -15.49
N VAL A 800 4.78 -37.14 -14.60
CA VAL A 800 5.68 -37.63 -13.52
C VAL A 800 7.00 -38.14 -14.07
N GLY A 801 7.00 -38.76 -15.26
CA GLY A 801 8.23 -39.24 -15.87
C GLY A 801 9.23 -38.12 -16.13
N ARG A 802 8.76 -36.92 -16.53
CA ARG A 802 9.62 -35.75 -16.76
C ARG A 802 10.16 -35.20 -15.44
N ALA A 803 9.29 -34.99 -14.45
CA ALA A 803 9.71 -34.55 -13.10
C ALA A 803 10.75 -35.49 -12.49
N TYR A 804 10.53 -36.80 -12.61
CA TYR A 804 11.44 -37.82 -12.16
C TYR A 804 12.79 -37.75 -12.88
N GLU A 805 12.80 -37.58 -14.21
CA GLU A 805 14.04 -37.43 -14.99
C GLU A 805 14.78 -36.14 -14.68
N ASP A 806 14.08 -35.04 -14.41
CA ASP A 806 14.67 -33.76 -14.04
C ASP A 806 15.25 -33.78 -12.62
N ILE A 807 14.54 -34.39 -11.66
CA ILE A 807 15.09 -34.74 -10.35
C ILE A 807 16.34 -35.59 -10.55
N ARG A 808 16.25 -36.71 -11.28
CA ARG A 808 17.38 -37.61 -11.55
C ARG A 808 18.57 -36.87 -12.18
N ARG A 809 18.35 -35.97 -13.13
CA ARG A 809 19.41 -35.20 -13.79
C ARG A 809 20.09 -34.22 -12.83
N ARG A 810 19.32 -33.48 -12.03
CA ARG A 810 19.86 -32.55 -11.04
C ARG A 810 20.53 -33.28 -9.87
N THR A 811 20.03 -34.46 -9.51
CA THR A 811 20.55 -35.27 -8.41
C THR A 811 21.71 -36.20 -8.78
N ARG A 812 22.08 -36.31 -10.08
CA ARG A 812 23.31 -37.01 -10.52
C ARG A 812 24.60 -36.48 -9.86
N SER A 813 24.56 -35.26 -9.34
CA SER A 813 25.66 -34.62 -8.60
C SER A 813 25.49 -34.64 -7.07
N THR A 814 24.40 -35.24 -6.57
CA THR A 814 24.00 -35.21 -5.15
C THR A 814 24.01 -36.62 -4.53
N THR A 815 23.99 -36.68 -3.20
CA THR A 815 24.01 -37.88 -2.35
C THR A 815 22.68 -38.65 -2.26
N ILE A 816 21.69 -38.45 -3.15
CA ILE A 816 20.42 -39.21 -3.11
C ILE A 816 20.52 -40.49 -3.93
N ARG A 817 20.04 -41.60 -3.38
CA ARG A 817 19.81 -42.84 -4.13
C ARG A 817 18.34 -42.97 -4.54
N LEU A 818 18.07 -43.00 -5.83
CA LEU A 818 16.76 -43.40 -6.35
C LEU A 818 16.55 -44.90 -6.10
N VAL A 819 15.45 -45.28 -5.45
CA VAL A 819 15.18 -46.69 -5.08
C VAL A 819 14.99 -47.56 -6.34
N HIS A 820 14.30 -47.02 -7.34
CA HIS A 820 14.13 -47.62 -8.65
C HIS A 820 14.62 -46.66 -9.73
N GLY A 821 14.92 -47.15 -10.94
CA GLY A 821 15.36 -46.33 -12.07
C GLY A 821 14.25 -45.59 -12.84
N ALA A 822 12.99 -45.82 -12.46
CA ALA A 822 11.80 -45.17 -13.00
C ALA A 822 10.69 -45.12 -11.91
N PRO A 823 9.65 -44.28 -12.06
CA PRO A 823 8.49 -44.29 -11.17
C PRO A 823 7.81 -45.67 -11.16
N VAL A 824 7.50 -46.19 -9.96
CA VAL A 824 6.83 -47.49 -9.77
C VAL A 824 5.33 -47.33 -9.48
N ARG A 825 4.58 -48.42 -9.59
CA ARG A 825 3.15 -48.44 -9.22
C ARG A 825 3.00 -48.65 -7.72
N TYR A 826 2.01 -48.00 -7.12
CA TYR A 826 1.62 -48.28 -5.74
C TYR A 826 0.79 -49.58 -5.64
N PRO A 827 0.91 -50.36 -4.56
CA PRO A 827 1.88 -50.22 -3.47
C PRO A 827 3.27 -50.77 -3.88
N ASP A 828 4.32 -50.23 -3.26
CA ASP A 828 5.68 -50.77 -3.32
C ASP A 828 6.22 -50.82 -1.89
N ASP A 829 6.81 -51.96 -1.48
CA ASP A 829 7.26 -52.18 -0.10
C ASP A 829 8.71 -51.70 0.14
N ALA A 830 9.34 -51.06 -0.84
CA ALA A 830 10.71 -50.61 -0.69
C ALA A 830 10.84 -49.48 0.33
N GLN A 831 11.75 -49.64 1.29
CA GLN A 831 12.09 -48.59 2.23
C GLN A 831 12.63 -47.34 1.51
N ALA A 832 12.17 -46.17 1.96
CA ALA A 832 12.57 -44.88 1.40
C ALA A 832 12.49 -43.78 2.47
N ASP A 833 13.40 -42.82 2.38
CA ASP A 833 13.44 -41.68 3.31
C ASP A 833 12.60 -40.51 2.78
N LEU A 834 12.48 -40.41 1.45
CA LEU A 834 11.59 -39.51 0.75
C LEU A 834 10.64 -40.32 -0.13
N VAL A 835 9.34 -40.02 -0.05
CA VAL A 835 8.32 -40.63 -0.89
C VAL A 835 7.54 -39.57 -1.63
N HIS A 836 7.46 -39.69 -2.96
CA HIS A 836 6.51 -38.92 -3.76
C HIS A 836 5.38 -39.83 -4.19
N LEU A 837 4.15 -39.55 -3.75
CA LEU A 837 2.96 -40.28 -4.18
C LEU A 837 2.14 -39.43 -5.16
N TRP A 838 2.11 -39.85 -6.42
CA TRP A 838 1.33 -39.22 -7.47
C TRP A 838 0.06 -40.04 -7.72
N ALA A 839 -1.06 -39.58 -7.17
CA ALA A 839 -2.35 -40.29 -7.25
C ALA A 839 -3.53 -39.33 -7.12
N HIS A 840 -4.72 -39.72 -7.56
CA HIS A 840 -5.91 -38.90 -7.34
C HIS A 840 -6.45 -39.09 -5.93
N ALA A 841 -6.20 -38.13 -5.04
CA ALA A 841 -6.75 -38.14 -3.69
C ALA A 841 -8.10 -37.39 -3.60
N ARG A 842 -8.82 -37.68 -2.52
CA ARG A 842 -10.10 -37.11 -2.12
C ARG A 842 -10.15 -37.06 -0.58
N PRO A 843 -11.08 -36.29 0.02
CA PRO A 843 -11.23 -36.26 1.48
C PRO A 843 -11.48 -37.65 2.10
N ASP A 844 -12.11 -38.57 1.36
CA ASP A 844 -12.48 -39.92 1.79
C ASP A 844 -11.46 -41.02 1.43
N GLY A 845 -10.47 -40.74 0.57
CA GLY A 845 -9.49 -41.75 0.18
C GLY A 845 -8.61 -41.37 -1.02
N VAL A 846 -7.75 -42.30 -1.42
CA VAL A 846 -6.87 -42.18 -2.59
C VAL A 846 -7.24 -43.21 -3.64
N ARG A 847 -7.49 -42.76 -4.88
CA ARG A 847 -7.74 -43.66 -6.00
C ARG A 847 -6.41 -44.11 -6.61
N ILE A 848 -6.21 -45.43 -6.65
CA ILE A 848 -5.03 -46.11 -7.18
C ILE A 848 -5.49 -47.35 -7.96
N GLY A 849 -5.05 -47.50 -9.20
CA GLY A 849 -5.47 -48.59 -10.09
C GLY A 849 -6.97 -48.57 -10.40
N GLY A 850 -7.62 -47.40 -10.27
CA GLY A 850 -9.08 -47.26 -10.35
C GLY A 850 -9.84 -47.64 -9.06
N VAL A 851 -9.17 -48.22 -8.06
CA VAL A 851 -9.74 -48.59 -6.75
C VAL A 851 -9.55 -47.45 -5.76
N LEU A 852 -10.58 -47.15 -4.96
CA LEU A 852 -10.48 -46.16 -3.88
C LEU A 852 -9.99 -46.85 -2.60
N HIS A 853 -8.81 -46.48 -2.13
CA HIS A 853 -8.26 -46.91 -0.84
C HIS A 853 -8.58 -45.86 0.22
N SER A 854 -8.91 -46.28 1.45
CA SER A 854 -9.11 -45.35 2.56
C SER A 854 -7.80 -44.63 2.90
N ASN A 855 -7.92 -43.39 3.42
CA ASN A 855 -6.75 -42.62 3.83
C ASN A 855 -5.94 -43.35 4.92
N ASP A 856 -6.59 -44.07 5.84
CA ASP A 856 -5.92 -44.90 6.85
C ASP A 856 -5.07 -46.01 6.24
N ALA A 857 -5.63 -46.79 5.31
CA ALA A 857 -4.89 -47.91 4.71
C ALA A 857 -3.65 -47.42 3.94
N VAL A 858 -3.78 -46.27 3.26
CA VAL A 858 -2.65 -45.64 2.57
C VAL A 858 -1.64 -45.06 3.57
N ALA A 859 -2.09 -44.42 4.64
CA ALA A 859 -1.21 -43.86 5.67
C ALA A 859 -0.38 -44.96 6.34
N ASP A 860 -0.99 -46.08 6.71
CA ASP A 860 -0.35 -47.25 7.33
C ASP A 860 0.74 -47.82 6.42
N THR A 861 0.40 -48.01 5.15
CA THR A 861 1.31 -48.57 4.14
C THR A 861 2.52 -47.66 3.95
N LEU A 862 2.31 -46.35 3.79
CA LEU A 862 3.39 -45.40 3.60
C LEU A 862 4.23 -45.21 4.86
N ALA A 863 3.61 -45.11 6.03
CA ALA A 863 4.33 -44.93 7.29
C ALA A 863 5.18 -46.16 7.64
N ALA A 864 4.72 -47.37 7.30
CA ALA A 864 5.49 -48.60 7.48
C ALA A 864 6.82 -48.62 6.70
N GLN A 865 6.95 -47.82 5.63
CA GLN A 865 8.21 -47.67 4.88
C GLN A 865 9.25 -46.81 5.62
N GLY A 866 8.85 -46.12 6.70
CA GLY A 866 9.69 -45.21 7.48
C GLY A 866 10.09 -43.89 6.81
N PRO A 867 9.26 -43.26 5.95
CA PRO A 867 9.65 -42.02 5.29
C PRO A 867 9.72 -40.86 6.27
N ARG A 868 10.64 -39.94 6.01
CA ARG A 868 10.81 -38.70 6.77
C ARG A 868 10.10 -37.52 6.11
N LEU A 869 10.08 -37.53 4.77
CA LEU A 869 9.31 -36.58 3.97
C LEU A 869 8.41 -37.33 2.99
N VAL A 870 7.11 -37.05 3.04
CA VAL A 870 6.15 -37.51 2.01
C VAL A 870 5.62 -36.30 1.24
N VAL A 871 5.67 -36.35 -0.08
CA VAL A 871 5.07 -35.34 -0.96
C VAL A 871 3.88 -35.98 -1.68
N LEU A 872 2.67 -35.59 -1.27
CA LEU A 872 1.42 -36.07 -1.85
C LEU A 872 1.07 -35.18 -3.03
N VAL A 873 1.34 -35.67 -4.23
CA VAL A 873 0.99 -34.99 -5.48
C VAL A 873 -0.35 -35.51 -5.97
N GLY A 874 -1.36 -35.31 -5.10
CA GLY A 874 -2.72 -35.74 -5.32
C GLY A 874 -3.71 -34.70 -4.84
N CYS A 875 -4.79 -34.53 -5.60
CA CYS A 875 -5.86 -33.56 -5.32
C CYS A 875 -6.41 -33.77 -3.90
N SER A 876 -6.67 -32.72 -3.12
CA SER A 876 -7.38 -32.84 -1.83
C SER A 876 -6.84 -33.91 -0.86
N SER A 877 -5.52 -34.04 -0.78
CA SER A 877 -4.77 -34.99 0.05
C SER A 877 -4.47 -34.52 1.49
N ALA A 878 -5.04 -33.39 1.91
CA ALA A 878 -4.85 -32.82 3.26
C ALA A 878 -5.17 -33.80 4.41
N ALA A 879 -6.24 -34.59 4.29
CA ALA A 879 -6.62 -35.58 5.31
C ALA A 879 -5.57 -36.69 5.45
N LEU A 880 -5.10 -37.24 4.33
CA LEU A 880 -4.01 -38.22 4.30
C LEU A 880 -2.71 -37.63 4.86
N ALA A 881 -2.40 -36.36 4.54
CA ALA A 881 -1.20 -35.70 5.04
C ALA A 881 -1.18 -35.62 6.58
N ARG A 882 -2.31 -35.28 7.20
CA ARG A 882 -2.45 -35.29 8.66
C ARG A 882 -2.22 -36.67 9.24
N LEU A 883 -2.88 -37.70 8.70
CA LEU A 883 -2.75 -39.08 9.17
C LEU A 883 -1.30 -39.56 9.09
N LEU A 884 -0.57 -39.26 8.02
CA LEU A 884 0.84 -39.62 7.89
C LEU A 884 1.71 -39.01 8.99
N VAL A 885 1.51 -37.74 9.35
CA VAL A 885 2.24 -37.13 10.47
C VAL A 885 1.84 -37.77 11.80
N THR A 886 0.54 -38.08 11.99
CA THR A 886 0.04 -38.84 13.15
C THR A 886 0.57 -40.28 13.21
N ARG A 887 1.03 -40.85 12.09
CA ARG A 887 1.71 -42.16 12.04
C ARG A 887 3.24 -42.06 12.08
N GLY A 888 3.78 -40.87 12.33
CA GLY A 888 5.20 -40.67 12.65
C GLY A 888 6.06 -40.16 11.51
N VAL A 889 5.47 -39.82 10.36
CA VAL A 889 6.18 -39.12 9.29
C VAL A 889 6.53 -37.70 9.76
N GLU A 890 7.80 -37.32 9.63
CA GLU A 890 8.29 -36.05 10.18
C GLU A 890 7.69 -34.82 9.47
N ALA A 891 7.61 -34.87 8.14
CA ALA A 891 7.05 -33.81 7.31
C ALA A 891 6.22 -34.37 6.16
N VAL A 892 5.07 -33.74 5.88
CA VAL A 892 4.22 -34.12 4.75
C VAL A 892 3.75 -32.88 4.00
N VAL A 893 3.93 -32.87 2.68
CA VAL A 893 3.32 -31.88 1.80
C VAL A 893 2.04 -32.45 1.20
N GLY A 894 0.90 -31.90 1.59
CA GLY A 894 -0.41 -32.24 1.05
C GLY A 894 -0.96 -31.14 0.13
N MET A 895 -1.95 -31.47 -0.69
CA MET A 895 -2.66 -30.52 -1.54
C MET A 895 -4.10 -30.39 -1.07
N ARG A 896 -4.64 -29.18 -1.01
CA ARG A 896 -6.04 -28.97 -0.61
C ARG A 896 -7.03 -29.03 -1.76
N ALA A 897 -6.65 -28.43 -2.88
CA ALA A 897 -7.47 -28.39 -4.08
C ALA A 897 -6.87 -29.28 -5.17
N LYS A 898 -7.60 -29.38 -6.28
CA LYS A 898 -7.14 -30.06 -7.48
C LYS A 898 -5.91 -29.35 -8.06
N VAL A 899 -4.81 -30.09 -8.21
CA VAL A 899 -3.58 -29.58 -8.81
C VAL A 899 -3.42 -30.14 -10.21
N TYR A 900 -2.97 -29.31 -11.16
CA TYR A 900 -2.60 -29.80 -12.48
C TYR A 900 -1.21 -30.42 -12.42
N ASN A 901 -1.07 -31.65 -12.91
CA ASN A 901 0.17 -32.43 -12.77
C ASN A 901 1.41 -31.75 -13.37
N ARG A 902 1.26 -30.89 -14.37
CA ARG A 902 2.39 -30.13 -14.96
C ARG A 902 2.80 -28.91 -14.12
N THR A 903 1.89 -28.34 -13.33
CA THR A 903 2.16 -27.09 -12.60
C THR A 903 2.89 -27.36 -11.30
N VAL A 904 2.69 -28.52 -10.68
CA VAL A 904 3.29 -28.89 -9.38
C VAL A 904 4.72 -29.41 -9.50
N VAL A 905 5.17 -29.78 -10.70
CA VAL A 905 6.51 -30.32 -10.95
C VAL A 905 7.62 -29.41 -10.40
N PRO A 906 7.65 -28.08 -10.69
CA PRO A 906 8.69 -27.19 -10.18
C PRO A 906 8.70 -27.12 -8.64
N LEU A 907 7.54 -27.22 -7.99
CA LEU A 907 7.44 -27.26 -6.53
C LEU A 907 8.12 -28.49 -5.96
N VAL A 908 7.76 -29.67 -6.48
CA VAL A 908 8.29 -30.95 -6.02
C VAL A 908 9.80 -30.98 -6.26
N GLU A 909 10.25 -30.59 -7.45
CA GLU A 909 11.68 -30.50 -7.78
C GLU A 909 12.46 -29.57 -6.86
N GLY A 910 11.97 -28.34 -6.68
CA GLY A 910 12.62 -27.32 -5.85
C GLY A 910 12.71 -27.76 -4.40
N LEU A 911 11.61 -28.26 -3.85
CA LEU A 911 11.52 -28.76 -2.48
C LEU A 911 12.48 -29.93 -2.24
N THR A 912 12.40 -30.98 -3.07
CA THR A 912 13.24 -32.18 -2.91
C THR A 912 14.71 -31.82 -3.00
N THR A 913 15.09 -30.94 -3.94
CA THR A 913 16.48 -30.51 -4.10
C THR A 913 17.00 -29.75 -2.87
N ALA A 914 16.22 -28.81 -2.34
CA ALA A 914 16.62 -28.00 -1.19
C ALA A 914 16.69 -28.84 0.10
N VAL A 915 15.69 -29.69 0.37
CA VAL A 915 15.65 -30.56 1.56
C VAL A 915 16.85 -31.51 1.60
N VAL A 916 17.26 -32.04 0.45
CA VAL A 916 18.41 -32.95 0.34
C VAL A 916 19.73 -32.24 0.59
N ARG A 917 19.83 -30.94 0.26
CA ARG A 917 21.00 -30.11 0.58
C ARG A 917 21.11 -29.78 2.07
N GLY A 918 20.19 -30.28 2.90
CA GLY A 918 20.14 -30.01 4.33
C GLY A 918 19.39 -28.73 4.68
N GLU A 919 18.71 -28.08 3.73
CA GLU A 919 17.86 -26.95 4.04
C GLU A 919 16.67 -27.40 4.91
N PRO A 920 16.28 -26.63 5.93
CA PRO A 920 15.04 -26.86 6.66
C PRO A 920 13.85 -26.97 5.69
N VAL A 921 13.01 -27.99 5.86
CA VAL A 921 11.91 -28.35 4.94
C VAL A 921 10.89 -27.23 4.77
N ASP A 922 10.66 -26.44 5.80
CA ASP A 922 9.81 -25.25 5.75
C ASP A 922 10.40 -24.17 4.85
N ARG A 923 11.71 -23.89 4.96
CA ARG A 923 12.40 -22.93 4.07
C ARG A 923 12.43 -23.42 2.63
N ALA A 924 12.79 -24.68 2.45
CA ALA A 924 12.78 -25.35 1.15
C ALA A 924 11.39 -25.30 0.51
N PHE A 925 10.34 -25.53 1.32
CA PHE A 925 8.96 -25.44 0.89
C PHE A 925 8.53 -24.02 0.55
N ALA A 926 8.90 -23.01 1.35
CA ALA A 926 8.61 -21.61 1.07
C ALA A 926 9.19 -21.17 -0.28
N ALA A 927 10.47 -21.47 -0.51
CA ALA A 927 11.17 -21.12 -1.74
C ALA A 927 10.57 -21.83 -2.96
N ALA A 928 10.29 -23.14 -2.84
CA ALA A 928 9.66 -23.92 -3.89
C ALA A 928 8.23 -23.45 -4.19
N LEU A 929 7.47 -23.09 -3.16
CA LEU A 929 6.11 -22.60 -3.28
C LEU A 929 6.05 -21.21 -3.92
N ARG A 930 6.99 -20.33 -3.57
CA ARG A 930 7.15 -19.04 -4.25
C ARG A 930 7.36 -19.24 -5.75
N GLN A 931 8.29 -20.12 -6.14
CA GLN A 931 8.53 -20.44 -7.55
C GLN A 931 7.29 -21.03 -8.24
N TYR A 932 6.58 -21.94 -7.57
CA TYR A 932 5.35 -22.57 -8.06
C TYR A 932 4.27 -21.55 -8.38
N VAL A 933 3.96 -20.64 -7.46
CA VAL A 933 2.88 -19.67 -7.67
C VAL A 933 3.27 -18.60 -8.69
N LEU A 934 4.56 -18.22 -8.76
CA LEU A 934 5.07 -17.29 -9.79
C LEU A 934 4.91 -17.85 -11.22
N THR A 935 4.61 -19.14 -11.40
CA THR A 935 4.28 -19.69 -12.72
C THR A 935 2.96 -19.15 -13.30
N GLY A 936 2.12 -18.47 -12.50
CA GLY A 936 0.90 -17.80 -12.96
C GLY A 936 -0.20 -18.73 -13.49
N GLN A 937 -0.03 -20.04 -13.35
CA GLN A 937 -0.95 -21.03 -13.88
C GLN A 937 -2.30 -20.99 -13.13
N PRO A 938 -3.45 -21.24 -13.78
CA PRO A 938 -4.77 -21.29 -13.12
C PRO A 938 -4.87 -22.27 -11.94
N GLY A 939 -3.93 -23.23 -11.84
CA GLY A 939 -3.77 -24.14 -10.72
C GLY A 939 -2.98 -23.60 -9.53
N ALA A 940 -2.41 -22.39 -9.58
CA ALA A 940 -1.68 -21.77 -8.47
C ALA A 940 -2.56 -21.44 -7.25
N ALA A 941 -3.90 -21.56 -7.39
CA ALA A 941 -4.85 -21.57 -6.28
C ALA A 941 -4.89 -22.90 -5.52
N ALA A 942 -4.25 -23.96 -6.04
CA ALA A 942 -4.08 -25.18 -5.28
C ALA A 942 -2.97 -24.98 -4.27
N VAL A 943 -3.34 -24.63 -3.05
CA VAL A 943 -2.39 -24.32 -1.99
C VAL A 943 -1.81 -25.63 -1.46
N PRO A 944 -0.53 -25.92 -1.73
CA PRO A 944 0.18 -26.99 -1.07
C PRO A 944 0.33 -26.58 0.39
N VAL A 945 0.24 -27.53 1.30
CA VAL A 945 0.33 -27.29 2.74
C VAL A 945 1.39 -28.20 3.31
N LEU A 946 2.32 -27.59 4.06
CA LEU A 946 3.31 -28.32 4.83
C LEU A 946 2.75 -28.66 6.22
N TYR A 947 2.62 -29.95 6.47
CA TYR A 947 2.33 -30.51 7.79
C TYR A 947 3.65 -30.93 8.41
N LEU A 948 3.90 -30.47 9.64
CA LEU A 948 5.07 -30.84 10.40
C LEU A 948 4.67 -31.49 11.71
N ARG A 949 5.45 -32.48 12.10
CA ARG A 949 5.35 -33.08 13.41
C ARG A 949 5.69 -32.06 14.51
N ALA A 950 4.90 -32.04 15.58
CA ALA A 950 5.20 -31.25 16.77
C ALA A 950 6.62 -31.53 17.30
N GLY A 951 7.35 -30.46 17.59
CA GLY A 951 8.75 -30.53 18.03
C GLY A 951 9.80 -30.77 16.94
N SER A 952 9.42 -30.93 15.66
CA SER A 952 10.41 -31.05 14.58
C SER A 952 11.22 -29.75 14.40
N SER A 953 12.54 -29.90 14.22
CA SER A 953 13.43 -28.80 13.84
C SER A 953 13.11 -28.30 12.41
N GLY A 954 12.46 -29.12 11.59
CA GLY A 954 12.30 -28.94 10.16
C GLY A 954 13.51 -29.40 9.35
N VAL A 955 14.64 -29.72 9.98
CA VAL A 955 15.82 -30.23 9.28
C VAL A 955 15.67 -31.73 9.10
N ILE A 956 15.31 -32.15 7.89
CA ILE A 956 15.18 -33.57 7.58
C ILE A 956 16.58 -34.18 7.46
N PHE A 957 17.42 -33.81 6.49
CA PHE A 957 18.68 -34.53 6.22
C PHE A 957 19.98 -33.88 6.74
N GLY A 958 19.91 -33.07 7.80
CA GLY A 958 21.10 -32.38 8.34
C GLY A 958 22.00 -33.29 9.17
N GLY A 959 23.30 -33.33 8.82
CA GLY A 959 24.39 -33.70 9.73
C GLY A 959 24.89 -32.47 10.49
N GLU A 960 25.60 -32.67 11.61
CA GLU A 960 26.34 -31.57 12.24
C GLU A 960 27.21 -30.86 11.19
N PRO A 961 27.22 -29.51 11.16
CA PRO A 961 28.13 -28.79 10.28
C PRO A 961 29.57 -29.15 10.68
N GLN A 962 30.31 -29.79 9.78
CA GLN A 962 31.76 -29.96 9.92
C GLN A 962 32.50 -28.65 9.63
#